data_AF-A0A3M2ANI9-F1
#
_entry.id   AF-A0A3M2ANI9-F1
#
_cell.length_a   1.000
_cell.length_b   1.000
_cell.length_c   1.000
_cell.angle_alpha   90.00
_cell.angle_beta   90.00
_cell.angle_gamma   90.00
#
_symmetry.space_group_name_H-M   'P 1'
#
loop_
_entity.id
_entity.type
_entity.pdbx_description
1 polymer ?
#
loop_
_entity_poly.entity_id
_entity_poly.type
_entity_poly.pdbx_seq_one_letter_code
_entity_poly.pdbx_strand_id
1 'polypeptide(L)'
;MLSVFRLSVLLLALLTAAGPGGENPYIEKYLASAAHHLERGELAEARAAIERALERDDQHLGALLLLADVAERAGDLDAAVYNLHRWLAVYDAAAEKPVPAARAREVRNRLAGLDETADRFRQLSEEHVERLLALAREHRKRGREHSAIEVLQEVLQIDRLNREAREEILDIRRNGSADVAVEDLYAGTDPTFGVDPEWIAEQDAKHDTWDTAWEKDGENYRYKTDAGFLVLQTAAIAMEQMNQAYRKFFHYKEDGGPTPKIDVLIYKNRDEYLEHNGLPANDWTGGFFNGSSVQTFLGGPSGKETIRQMYGTLFHEAAHQFVSLTGKGGVPGWLNEAYASFFEGTTILSNGTVKWNQVPNHRLFPLAARMEKGWMSSGREASPDAEGNWTTPETAPTFRIVVTGDYTWGPPWYAPTWGVVYFLYNYRDPETGVPVYRDALHEYYLSNAAGRGDPVAHFEEMVLSEKAAPLSPVRDIDALNELWKSWILDLREIQLGKKQAGKDNLAFGDAAAERGDLDLAAEFYEEAFTHRPEDPEVIWKLAQALEAQKSLDRALALYLQFTRELELRGITSDERLPIAREKIRVLDPLYRRHEKLKKDLLAAGLELARSYRDRGLPTMALEIARRMSANFSLPEALDFYTEVARETGISLARWKVAYNEFDLEGWSGGDAYRAYGKMIEADVVADPSIATAAGTFQTQELSCDVTFDADFSLEAEMQFGRGATLMGLCFGRKDATNFHAVVLHPSGFLDISSQHGGVWTVRDHRSVKLGKGWIKLRIDVVDDNLDVYLDGNYVRSMKMPSRDSVKGGFGLICGTGRAQFQNIRLLARDPHDPAARIERELAMERLANAEIQRAPGSFTGIAPPEPEIGELIQGEFRPLAELIGRPAALIFWAPYQDELIPTTEYYAHLAEEYGPLGVRFQAVVSNQHSADEVRAYLAEHPMPGVAVAMDRMRKTYDAFNLGAEGFGLPRILLLDVDGTVVWEGDPGFKIGVGWDPLAGETFLDGPLLDLVERRHLRELKEHAGKVAAAQQLFDRGRIRQALETLAPLAALDAVFDPEVRAARDLVARIEAEGARMPAEAAALRADGYPLRAEALLRRCAEEFVGTPTGQLAAQRLAEWDRDKEIRAARRARSFFAKAVASAERGRDPGRILADLDKARAASSAREVQEAYEALKKALFSAGAAAMVEASRELFDADR
;
A
#
# COMPACT_ATOMS: atom_id res chain seq x y z
N MET A 1 -57.97 -14.79 -17.40
CA MET A 1 -57.42 -14.85 -18.78
C MET A 1 -56.62 -13.61 -19.17
N LEU A 2 -57.11 -12.36 -19.00
CA LEU A 2 -56.32 -11.15 -19.32
C LEU A 2 -55.00 -11.01 -18.52
N SER A 3 -54.96 -11.48 -17.27
CA SER A 3 -53.73 -11.48 -16.45
C SER A 3 -52.70 -12.50 -16.95
N VAL A 4 -53.14 -13.67 -17.41
CA VAL A 4 -52.29 -14.75 -17.97
C VAL A 4 -51.73 -14.39 -19.35
N PHE A 5 -52.49 -13.64 -20.16
CA PHE A 5 -52.04 -13.17 -21.48
C PHE A 5 -51.00 -12.03 -21.38
N ARG A 6 -51.11 -11.15 -20.37
CA ARG A 6 -50.05 -10.18 -20.05
C ARG A 6 -48.78 -10.87 -19.51
N LEU A 7 -48.96 -11.95 -18.75
CA LEU A 7 -47.87 -12.78 -18.19
C LEU A 7 -47.01 -13.45 -19.27
N SER A 8 -47.66 -13.98 -20.30
CA SER A 8 -46.98 -14.67 -21.41
C SER A 8 -46.18 -13.69 -22.27
N VAL A 9 -46.68 -12.46 -22.42
CA VAL A 9 -46.00 -11.37 -23.15
C VAL A 9 -44.87 -10.76 -22.30
N LEU A 10 -45.00 -10.70 -20.97
CA LEU A 10 -43.93 -10.26 -20.07
C LEU A 10 -42.77 -11.27 -20.04
N LEU A 11 -43.06 -12.58 -19.93
CA LEU A 11 -42.04 -13.64 -20.00
C LEU A 11 -41.36 -13.71 -21.38
N LEU A 12 -42.11 -13.58 -22.49
CA LEU A 12 -41.50 -13.55 -23.83
C LEU A 12 -40.65 -12.28 -24.05
N ALA A 13 -41.06 -11.12 -23.53
CA ALA A 13 -40.27 -9.90 -23.62
C ALA A 13 -39.02 -9.92 -22.72
N LEU A 14 -39.07 -10.64 -21.59
CA LEU A 14 -37.95 -10.89 -20.69
C LEU A 14 -36.89 -11.82 -21.31
N LEU A 15 -37.30 -12.76 -22.17
CA LEU A 15 -36.42 -13.68 -22.91
C LEU A 15 -35.75 -13.03 -24.14
N THR A 16 -36.34 -11.99 -24.74
CA THR A 16 -35.86 -11.40 -26.01
C THR A 16 -34.89 -10.21 -25.86
N ALA A 17 -34.47 -9.88 -24.64
CA ALA A 17 -33.59 -8.75 -24.36
C ALA A 17 -32.30 -9.21 -23.66
N ALA A 18 -31.62 -10.20 -24.25
CA ALA A 18 -30.31 -10.64 -23.80
C ALA A 18 -29.32 -9.47 -23.89
N GLY A 19 -28.53 -9.26 -22.84
CA GLY A 19 -27.36 -8.39 -22.90
C GLY A 19 -26.29 -8.95 -23.84
N PRO A 20 -25.15 -8.26 -24.03
CA PRO A 20 -24.07 -8.69 -24.92
C PRO A 20 -23.37 -10.03 -24.57
N GLY A 21 -23.89 -10.82 -23.61
CA GLY A 21 -23.19 -11.94 -22.96
C GLY A 21 -23.87 -13.32 -23.00
N GLY A 22 -24.81 -13.57 -23.91
CA GLY A 22 -25.47 -14.88 -24.05
C GLY A 22 -26.46 -15.24 -22.92
N GLU A 23 -27.22 -16.33 -23.09
CA GLU A 23 -28.21 -16.83 -22.11
C GLU A 23 -27.50 -17.44 -20.89
N ASN A 24 -27.32 -16.68 -19.81
CA ASN A 24 -26.87 -17.23 -18.53
C ASN A 24 -28.08 -17.84 -17.77
N PRO A 25 -28.22 -19.18 -17.67
CA PRO A 25 -29.35 -19.84 -17.03
C PRO A 25 -29.55 -19.47 -15.55
N TYR A 26 -28.51 -19.02 -14.85
CA TYR A 26 -28.63 -18.57 -13.48
C TYR A 26 -29.34 -17.22 -13.40
N ILE A 27 -29.03 -16.28 -14.30
CA ILE A 27 -29.72 -14.99 -14.41
C ILE A 27 -31.21 -15.23 -14.65
N GLU A 28 -31.54 -16.09 -15.62
CA GLU A 28 -32.94 -16.43 -15.94
C GLU A 28 -33.69 -17.03 -14.75
N LYS A 29 -33.04 -17.92 -14.00
CA LYS A 29 -33.62 -18.51 -12.79
C LYS A 29 -33.95 -17.46 -11.73
N TYR A 30 -33.07 -16.49 -11.50
CA TYR A 30 -33.33 -15.40 -10.56
C TYR A 30 -34.45 -14.48 -11.05
N LEU A 31 -34.50 -14.17 -12.34
CA LEU A 31 -35.58 -13.37 -12.92
C LEU A 31 -36.93 -14.12 -12.88
N ALA A 32 -36.95 -15.43 -13.08
CA ALA A 32 -38.14 -16.26 -12.92
C ALA A 32 -38.60 -16.30 -11.46
N SER A 33 -37.68 -16.41 -10.50
CA SER A 33 -37.98 -16.31 -9.07
C SER A 33 -38.55 -14.94 -8.72
N ALA A 34 -37.98 -13.86 -9.26
CA ALA A 34 -38.49 -12.50 -9.08
C ALA A 34 -39.91 -12.35 -9.62
N ALA A 35 -40.20 -12.91 -10.81
CA ALA A 35 -41.54 -12.90 -11.39
C ALA A 35 -42.55 -13.63 -10.49
N HIS A 36 -42.18 -14.80 -9.94
CA HIS A 36 -43.04 -15.55 -9.00
C HIS A 36 -43.33 -14.76 -7.71
N HIS A 37 -42.32 -14.10 -7.13
CA HIS A 37 -42.53 -13.24 -5.97
C HIS A 37 -43.41 -12.04 -6.30
N LEU A 38 -43.26 -11.43 -7.49
CA LEU A 38 -44.12 -10.34 -7.94
C LEU A 38 -45.58 -10.74 -8.13
N GLU A 39 -45.85 -11.96 -8.60
CA GLU A 39 -47.21 -12.50 -8.68
C GLU A 39 -47.86 -12.65 -7.30
N ARG A 40 -47.05 -12.90 -6.28
CA ARG A 40 -47.48 -13.05 -4.87
C ARG A 40 -47.53 -11.73 -4.10
N GLY A 41 -47.07 -10.63 -4.70
CA GLY A 41 -46.96 -9.33 -4.04
C GLY A 41 -45.78 -9.22 -3.06
N GLU A 42 -44.83 -10.15 -3.13
CA GLU A 42 -43.63 -10.25 -2.28
C GLU A 42 -42.52 -9.35 -2.85
N LEU A 43 -42.68 -8.03 -2.71
CA LEU A 43 -41.82 -7.04 -3.38
C LEU A 43 -40.35 -7.08 -2.89
N ALA A 44 -40.10 -7.37 -1.61
CA ALA A 44 -38.75 -7.42 -1.04
C ALA A 44 -37.97 -8.63 -1.57
N GLU A 45 -38.63 -9.77 -1.65
CA GLU A 45 -38.10 -11.02 -2.17
C GLU A 45 -37.86 -10.93 -3.68
N ALA A 46 -38.78 -10.29 -4.42
CA ALA A 46 -38.58 -9.97 -5.83
C ALA A 46 -37.35 -9.08 -6.04
N ARG A 47 -37.21 -8.00 -5.25
CA ARG A 47 -36.03 -7.12 -5.30
C ARG A 47 -34.74 -7.89 -5.05
N ALA A 48 -34.69 -8.70 -3.99
CA ALA A 48 -33.51 -9.51 -3.67
C ALA A 48 -33.13 -10.47 -4.81
N ALA A 49 -34.11 -11.11 -5.44
CA ALA A 49 -33.85 -11.97 -6.59
C ALA A 49 -33.31 -11.20 -7.80
N ILE A 50 -33.82 -10.00 -8.09
CA ILE A 50 -33.33 -9.15 -9.19
C ILE A 50 -31.91 -8.64 -8.91
N GLU A 51 -31.61 -8.26 -7.67
CA GLU A 51 -30.27 -7.86 -7.26
C GLU A 51 -29.27 -9.02 -7.46
N ARG A 52 -29.64 -10.27 -7.15
CA ARG A 52 -28.81 -11.45 -7.47
C ARG A 52 -28.56 -11.64 -8.97
N ALA A 53 -29.51 -11.30 -9.83
CA ALA A 53 -29.28 -11.28 -11.28
C ALA A 53 -28.26 -10.19 -11.66
N LEU A 54 -28.38 -9.00 -11.08
CA LEU A 54 -27.49 -7.86 -11.33
C LEU A 54 -26.07 -8.03 -10.74
N GLU A 55 -25.88 -8.91 -9.76
CA GLU A 55 -24.54 -9.29 -9.29
C GLU A 55 -23.77 -10.12 -10.33
N ARG A 56 -24.48 -10.79 -11.26
CA ARG A 56 -23.87 -11.59 -12.32
C ARG A 56 -23.64 -10.75 -13.57
N ASP A 57 -24.61 -9.92 -13.90
CA ASP A 57 -24.53 -8.94 -14.98
C ASP A 57 -25.19 -7.63 -14.55
N ASP A 58 -24.37 -6.64 -14.15
CA ASP A 58 -24.84 -5.33 -13.70
C ASP A 58 -25.36 -4.44 -14.83
N GLN A 59 -25.24 -4.93 -16.08
CA GLN A 59 -25.71 -4.31 -17.31
C GLN A 59 -26.95 -5.02 -17.86
N HIS A 60 -27.49 -6.03 -17.17
CA HIS A 60 -28.65 -6.77 -17.67
C HIS A 60 -29.90 -5.89 -17.77
N LEU A 61 -30.26 -5.47 -18.99
CA LEU A 61 -31.34 -4.52 -19.26
C LEU A 61 -32.70 -4.99 -18.72
N GLY A 62 -32.99 -6.29 -18.82
CA GLY A 62 -34.23 -6.85 -18.27
C GLY A 62 -34.30 -6.76 -16.75
N ALA A 63 -33.16 -6.92 -16.07
CA ALA A 63 -33.09 -6.91 -14.60
C ALA A 63 -33.18 -5.48 -14.07
N LEU A 64 -32.48 -4.53 -14.70
CA LEU A 64 -32.56 -3.10 -14.37
C LEU A 64 -34.00 -2.56 -14.50
N LEU A 65 -34.68 -2.95 -15.57
CA LEU A 65 -36.04 -2.50 -15.82
C LEU A 65 -37.05 -3.12 -14.85
N LEU A 66 -36.88 -4.41 -14.52
CA LEU A 66 -37.70 -5.08 -13.52
C LEU A 66 -37.47 -4.48 -12.13
N LEU A 67 -36.23 -4.12 -11.78
CA LEU A 67 -35.92 -3.45 -10.51
C LEU A 67 -36.60 -2.09 -10.41
N ALA A 68 -36.65 -1.32 -11.51
CA ALA A 68 -37.40 -0.07 -11.56
C ALA A 68 -38.92 -0.30 -11.38
N ASP A 69 -39.49 -1.36 -12.00
CA ASP A 69 -40.89 -1.74 -11.80
C ASP A 69 -41.21 -2.09 -10.34
N VAL A 70 -40.34 -2.86 -9.68
CA VAL A 70 -40.50 -3.23 -8.26
C VAL A 70 -40.42 -2.00 -7.37
N ALA A 71 -39.45 -1.12 -7.64
CA ALA A 71 -39.27 0.13 -6.90
C ALA A 71 -40.52 1.03 -6.99
N GLU A 72 -41.08 1.24 -8.18
CA GLU A 72 -42.33 2.01 -8.32
C GLU A 72 -43.51 1.39 -7.57
N ARG A 73 -43.66 0.07 -7.60
CA ARG A 73 -44.71 -0.63 -6.84
C ARG A 73 -44.53 -0.55 -5.33
N ALA A 74 -43.27 -0.46 -4.87
CA ALA A 74 -42.92 -0.27 -3.47
C ALA A 74 -43.03 1.20 -3.01
N GLY A 75 -43.24 2.14 -3.95
CA GLY A 75 -43.22 3.58 -3.66
C GLY A 75 -41.81 4.16 -3.50
N ASP A 76 -40.77 3.42 -3.90
CA ASP A 76 -39.37 3.82 -3.86
C ASP A 76 -39.00 4.56 -5.17
N LEU A 77 -39.36 5.84 -5.22
CA LEU A 77 -39.14 6.68 -6.41
C LEU A 77 -37.63 6.84 -6.72
N ASP A 78 -36.79 6.93 -5.71
CA ASP A 78 -35.34 7.11 -5.85
C ASP A 78 -34.69 5.91 -6.58
N ALA A 79 -34.98 4.69 -6.12
CA ALA A 79 -34.48 3.49 -6.78
C ALA A 79 -35.05 3.33 -8.20
N ALA A 80 -36.33 3.69 -8.43
CA ALA A 80 -36.93 3.62 -9.75
C ALA A 80 -36.21 4.53 -10.76
N VAL A 81 -36.03 5.81 -10.41
CA VAL A 81 -35.34 6.80 -11.24
C VAL A 81 -33.89 6.37 -11.51
N TYR A 82 -33.16 5.95 -10.48
CA TYR A 82 -31.77 5.51 -10.62
C TYR A 82 -31.62 4.34 -11.60
N ASN A 83 -32.46 3.30 -11.48
CA ASN A 83 -32.36 2.13 -12.34
C ASN A 83 -32.78 2.40 -13.79
N LEU A 84 -33.71 3.35 -14.03
CA LEU A 84 -34.04 3.80 -15.40
C LEU A 84 -32.90 4.59 -16.04
N HIS A 85 -32.20 5.45 -15.29
CA HIS A 85 -30.97 6.12 -15.75
C HIS A 85 -29.88 5.10 -16.08
N ARG A 86 -29.64 4.12 -15.21
CA ARG A 86 -28.71 2.99 -15.45
C ARG A 86 -29.07 2.21 -16.72
N TRP A 87 -30.35 1.89 -16.92
CA TRP A 87 -30.82 1.18 -18.10
C TRP A 87 -30.49 1.94 -19.39
N LEU A 88 -30.73 3.26 -19.41
CA LEU A 88 -30.42 4.10 -20.57
C LEU A 88 -28.92 4.19 -20.81
N ALA A 89 -28.11 4.34 -19.76
CA ALA A 89 -26.65 4.37 -19.87
C ALA A 89 -26.10 3.09 -20.53
N VAL A 90 -26.58 1.91 -20.10
CA VAL A 90 -26.19 0.63 -20.72
C VAL A 90 -26.65 0.55 -22.16
N TYR A 91 -27.91 0.88 -22.44
CA TYR A 91 -28.47 0.84 -23.79
C TYR A 91 -27.71 1.78 -24.75
N ASP A 92 -27.40 3.00 -24.30
CA ASP A 92 -26.73 4.00 -25.12
C ASP A 92 -25.25 3.63 -25.36
N ALA A 93 -24.57 3.01 -24.38
CA ALA A 93 -23.20 2.52 -24.50
C ALA A 93 -23.03 1.24 -25.35
N ALA A 94 -24.08 0.42 -25.47
CA ALA A 94 -24.02 -0.84 -26.22
C ALA A 94 -23.67 -0.62 -27.70
N ALA A 95 -22.66 -1.35 -28.20
CA ALA A 95 -22.20 -1.29 -29.58
C ALA A 95 -23.28 -1.73 -30.58
N GLU A 96 -23.93 -2.86 -30.29
CA GLU A 96 -25.15 -3.29 -30.95
C GLU A 96 -26.32 -3.03 -30.01
N LYS A 97 -27.44 -2.51 -30.52
CA LYS A 97 -28.60 -2.19 -29.67
C LYS A 97 -29.34 -3.48 -29.32
N PRO A 98 -29.29 -3.94 -28.05
CA PRO A 98 -29.80 -5.25 -27.65
C PRO A 98 -31.33 -5.30 -27.61
N VAL A 99 -31.99 -4.14 -27.70
CA VAL A 99 -33.44 -4.01 -27.77
C VAL A 99 -33.83 -2.97 -28.83
N PRO A 100 -35.06 -3.04 -29.39
CA PRO A 100 -35.52 -2.06 -30.37
C PRO A 100 -35.53 -0.62 -29.81
N ALA A 101 -35.20 0.35 -30.66
CA ALA A 101 -35.20 1.77 -30.28
C ALA A 101 -36.57 2.29 -29.75
N ALA A 102 -37.67 1.61 -30.11
CA ALA A 102 -38.99 1.87 -29.54
C ALA A 102 -39.03 1.64 -28.02
N ARG A 103 -38.36 0.59 -27.53
CA ARG A 103 -38.27 0.28 -26.09
C ARG A 103 -37.47 1.34 -25.35
N ALA A 104 -36.33 1.77 -25.91
CA ALA A 104 -35.56 2.87 -25.34
C ALA A 104 -36.36 4.18 -25.28
N ARG A 105 -37.19 4.46 -26.29
CA ARG A 105 -38.09 5.62 -26.27
C ARG A 105 -39.15 5.53 -25.17
N GLU A 106 -39.70 4.35 -24.94
CA GLU A 106 -40.64 4.10 -23.84
C GLU A 106 -39.98 4.33 -22.47
N VAL A 107 -38.77 3.80 -22.27
CA VAL A 107 -38.00 4.00 -21.03
C VAL A 107 -37.67 5.49 -20.82
N ARG A 108 -37.26 6.22 -21.87
CA ARG A 108 -37.06 7.67 -21.79
C ARG A 108 -38.33 8.43 -21.41
N ASN A 109 -39.47 8.09 -22.03
CA ASN A 109 -40.75 8.73 -21.71
C ASN A 109 -41.20 8.44 -20.28
N ARG A 110 -40.98 7.21 -19.80
CA ARG A 110 -41.26 6.82 -18.41
C ARG A 110 -40.37 7.59 -17.44
N LEU A 111 -39.06 7.63 -17.69
CA LEU A 111 -38.12 8.40 -16.89
C LEU A 111 -38.49 9.89 -16.84
N ALA A 112 -38.81 10.51 -17.99
CA ALA A 112 -39.22 11.91 -18.05
C ALA A 112 -40.50 12.20 -17.25
N GLY A 113 -41.38 11.20 -17.05
CA GLY A 113 -42.57 11.33 -16.21
C GLY A 113 -42.28 11.25 -14.70
N LEU A 114 -41.18 10.59 -14.30
CA LEU A 114 -40.74 10.46 -12.92
C LEU A 114 -39.68 11.50 -12.53
N ASP A 115 -38.94 11.98 -13.53
CA ASP A 115 -37.80 12.86 -13.37
C ASP A 115 -37.75 13.94 -14.47
N GLU A 116 -38.22 15.14 -14.12
CA GLU A 116 -38.25 16.29 -15.04
C GLU A 116 -36.86 16.83 -15.42
N THR A 117 -35.81 16.48 -14.67
CA THR A 117 -34.43 16.92 -14.94
C THR A 117 -33.57 15.84 -15.59
N ALA A 118 -34.15 14.69 -15.98
CA ALA A 118 -33.42 13.58 -16.60
C ALA A 118 -32.67 14.01 -17.88
N ASP A 119 -33.31 14.80 -18.74
CA ASP A 119 -32.69 15.32 -19.96
C ASP A 119 -31.55 16.30 -19.66
N ARG A 120 -31.68 17.10 -18.60
CA ARG A 120 -30.63 18.04 -18.15
C ARG A 120 -29.40 17.26 -17.68
N PHE A 121 -29.58 16.18 -16.91
CA PHE A 121 -28.47 15.32 -16.46
C PHE A 121 -27.72 14.68 -17.65
N ARG A 122 -28.48 14.14 -18.60
CA ARG A 122 -27.92 13.50 -19.81
C ARG A 122 -27.13 14.51 -20.65
N GLN A 123 -27.70 15.67 -20.97
CA GLN A 123 -27.03 16.72 -21.73
C GLN A 123 -25.75 17.20 -21.06
N LEU A 124 -25.79 17.40 -19.74
CA LEU A 124 -24.62 17.80 -18.96
C LEU A 124 -23.48 16.76 -19.07
N SER A 125 -23.82 15.47 -18.97
CA SER A 125 -22.86 14.37 -19.06
C SER A 125 -22.28 14.26 -20.48
N GLU A 126 -23.14 14.28 -21.52
CA GLU A 126 -22.74 14.18 -22.93
C GLU A 126 -21.82 15.34 -23.35
N GLU A 127 -22.19 16.59 -23.03
CA GLU A 127 -21.37 17.77 -23.37
C GLU A 127 -20.00 17.70 -22.70
N HIS A 128 -19.96 17.28 -21.45
CA HIS A 128 -18.72 17.22 -20.69
C HIS A 128 -17.78 16.11 -21.19
N VAL A 129 -18.33 14.90 -21.42
CA VAL A 129 -17.58 13.80 -22.04
C VAL A 129 -17.02 14.19 -23.40
N GLU A 130 -17.79 14.85 -24.26
CA GLU A 130 -17.32 15.33 -25.57
C GLU A 130 -16.13 16.29 -25.42
N ARG A 131 -16.22 17.23 -24.48
CA ARG A 131 -15.17 18.24 -24.22
C ARG A 131 -13.91 17.62 -23.61
N LEU A 132 -14.03 16.62 -22.74
CA LEU A 132 -12.89 15.87 -22.20
C LEU A 132 -12.23 14.98 -23.26
N LEU A 133 -13.01 14.26 -24.08
CA LEU A 133 -12.46 13.48 -25.21
C LEU A 133 -11.71 14.37 -26.20
N ALA A 134 -12.22 15.59 -26.46
CA ALA A 134 -11.50 16.57 -27.26
C ALA A 134 -10.17 17.02 -26.60
N LEU A 135 -10.13 17.13 -25.27
CA LEU A 135 -8.93 17.47 -24.51
C LEU A 135 -7.90 16.33 -24.53
N ALA A 136 -8.33 15.08 -24.28
CA ALA A 136 -7.49 13.88 -24.35
C ALA A 136 -6.85 13.71 -25.74
N ARG A 137 -7.64 13.87 -26.81
CA ARG A 137 -7.13 13.87 -28.19
C ARG A 137 -6.09 14.96 -28.44
N GLU A 138 -6.19 16.11 -27.78
CA GLU A 138 -5.19 17.18 -27.88
C GLU A 138 -3.90 16.85 -27.11
N HIS A 139 -3.99 16.23 -25.93
CA HIS A 139 -2.82 15.69 -25.22
C HIS A 139 -2.09 14.63 -26.05
N ARG A 140 -2.83 13.70 -26.68
CA ARG A 140 -2.29 12.69 -27.60
C ARG A 140 -1.53 13.29 -28.76
N LYS A 141 -2.09 14.30 -29.43
CA LYS A 141 -1.40 15.04 -30.51
C LYS A 141 -0.10 15.70 -30.06
N ARG A 142 0.09 15.94 -28.77
CA ARG A 142 1.30 16.53 -28.17
C ARG A 142 2.27 15.47 -27.60
N GLY A 143 1.99 14.18 -27.78
CA GLY A 143 2.81 13.09 -27.22
C GLY A 143 2.73 12.97 -25.69
N ARG A 144 1.63 13.44 -25.08
CA ARG A 144 1.44 13.48 -23.63
C ARG A 144 0.48 12.39 -23.17
N GLU A 145 1.01 11.18 -23.13
CA GLU A 145 0.27 9.95 -22.91
C GLU A 145 -0.28 9.83 -21.48
N HIS A 146 0.47 10.23 -20.45
CA HIS A 146 -0.01 10.22 -19.07
C HIS A 146 -1.14 11.21 -18.88
N SER A 147 -0.99 12.43 -19.41
CA SER A 147 -2.05 13.45 -19.35
C SER A 147 -3.30 13.00 -20.11
N ALA A 148 -3.15 12.30 -21.24
CA ALA A 148 -4.28 11.77 -21.97
C ALA A 148 -5.01 10.67 -21.19
N ILE A 149 -4.29 9.70 -20.62
CA ILE A 149 -4.87 8.66 -19.76
C ILE A 149 -5.62 9.28 -18.59
N GLU A 150 -5.04 10.30 -17.94
CA GLU A 150 -5.67 11.01 -16.82
C GLU A 150 -7.03 11.60 -17.20
N VAL A 151 -7.11 12.31 -18.33
CA VAL A 151 -8.37 12.87 -18.83
C VAL A 151 -9.36 11.78 -19.26
N LEU A 152 -8.88 10.67 -19.85
CA LEU A 152 -9.74 9.54 -20.24
C LEU A 152 -10.27 8.77 -19.03
N GLN A 153 -9.49 8.66 -17.96
CA GLN A 153 -9.93 8.10 -16.68
C GLN A 153 -11.02 9.00 -16.08
N GLU A 154 -10.88 10.32 -16.17
CA GLU A 154 -11.95 11.27 -15.79
C GLU A 154 -13.23 11.02 -16.61
N VAL A 155 -13.12 10.80 -17.93
CA VAL A 155 -14.28 10.39 -18.78
C VAL A 155 -14.94 9.13 -18.24
N LEU A 156 -14.17 8.11 -17.87
CA LEU A 156 -14.70 6.85 -17.32
C LEU A 156 -15.32 7.01 -15.93
N GLN A 157 -15.05 8.08 -15.19
CA GLN A 157 -15.77 8.35 -13.94
C GLN A 157 -17.18 8.88 -14.19
N ILE A 158 -17.32 9.73 -15.21
CA ILE A 158 -18.60 10.33 -15.62
C ILE A 158 -19.47 9.31 -16.36
N ASP A 159 -18.86 8.59 -17.30
CA ASP A 159 -19.47 7.55 -18.10
C ASP A 159 -18.59 6.29 -18.08
N ARG A 160 -18.85 5.44 -17.08
CA ARG A 160 -18.10 4.19 -16.86
C ARG A 160 -18.10 3.27 -18.08
N LEU A 161 -19.11 3.36 -18.94
CA LEU A 161 -19.28 2.50 -20.12
C LEU A 161 -18.77 3.17 -21.41
N ASN A 162 -18.11 4.32 -21.31
CA ASN A 162 -17.64 5.04 -22.49
C ASN A 162 -16.62 4.21 -23.28
N ARG A 163 -17.03 3.76 -24.46
CA ARG A 163 -16.24 2.88 -25.31
C ARG A 163 -15.00 3.59 -25.87
N GLU A 164 -15.14 4.82 -26.36
CA GLU A 164 -14.03 5.60 -26.92
C GLU A 164 -12.92 5.77 -25.89
N ALA A 165 -13.25 6.12 -24.64
CA ALA A 165 -12.25 6.29 -23.60
C ALA A 165 -11.54 4.99 -23.20
N ARG A 166 -12.28 3.86 -23.08
CA ARG A 166 -11.69 2.55 -22.80
C ARG A 166 -10.74 2.10 -23.91
N GLU A 167 -11.19 2.21 -25.17
CA GLU A 167 -10.39 1.84 -26.34
C GLU A 167 -9.14 2.73 -26.46
N GLU A 168 -9.26 4.03 -26.20
CA GLU A 168 -8.12 4.95 -26.28
C GLU A 168 -7.12 4.73 -25.14
N ILE A 169 -7.55 4.42 -23.91
CA ILE A 169 -6.62 4.05 -22.82
C ILE A 169 -5.87 2.77 -23.19
N LEU A 170 -6.58 1.76 -23.71
CA LEU A 170 -5.95 0.52 -24.18
C LEU A 170 -4.96 0.80 -25.31
N ASP A 171 -5.33 1.64 -26.28
CA ASP A 171 -4.44 2.05 -27.37
C ASP A 171 -3.18 2.77 -26.85
N ILE A 172 -3.31 3.70 -25.90
CA ILE A 172 -2.16 4.37 -25.29
C ILE A 172 -1.25 3.38 -24.57
N ARG A 173 -1.82 2.47 -23.78
CA ARG A 173 -1.05 1.44 -23.07
C ARG A 173 -0.32 0.50 -24.04
N ARG A 174 -0.88 0.28 -25.23
CA ARG A 174 -0.32 -0.58 -26.29
C ARG A 174 0.72 0.09 -27.18
N ASN A 175 0.49 1.35 -27.54
CA ASN A 175 1.27 2.03 -28.56
C ASN A 175 2.15 3.14 -27.97
N GLY A 176 1.99 3.42 -26.67
CA GLY A 176 2.74 4.44 -25.96
C GLY A 176 4.07 3.96 -25.40
N SER A 177 4.72 4.84 -24.64
CA SER A 177 5.99 4.59 -23.96
C SER A 177 5.91 3.49 -22.89
N ALA A 178 7.07 2.94 -22.51
CA ALA A 178 7.17 1.92 -21.44
C ALA A 178 6.59 2.40 -20.09
N ASP A 179 6.52 3.72 -19.88
CA ASP A 179 6.08 4.33 -18.64
C ASP A 179 4.55 4.35 -18.47
N VAL A 180 3.80 4.26 -19.57
CA VAL A 180 2.33 4.14 -19.57
C VAL A 180 1.86 2.71 -19.77
N ALA A 181 2.75 1.82 -20.20
CA ALA A 181 2.46 0.42 -20.42
C ALA A 181 2.30 -0.31 -19.08
N VAL A 182 1.24 -1.11 -18.98
CA VAL A 182 0.95 -1.98 -17.83
C VAL A 182 1.40 -3.40 -18.11
N GLU A 183 1.68 -4.17 -17.07
CA GLU A 183 1.95 -5.61 -17.20
C GLU A 183 0.83 -6.31 -17.97
N ASP A 184 1.21 -7.11 -18.96
CA ASP A 184 0.27 -7.84 -19.80
C ASP A 184 0.89 -9.17 -20.24
N LEU A 185 0.25 -10.26 -19.82
CA LEU A 185 0.64 -11.62 -20.18
C LEU A 185 0.65 -11.84 -21.71
N TYR A 186 -0.14 -11.06 -22.44
CA TYR A 186 -0.29 -11.16 -23.89
C TYR A 186 0.45 -10.08 -24.66
N ALA A 187 1.21 -9.22 -23.97
CA ALA A 187 2.03 -8.18 -24.59
C ALA A 187 1.23 -7.16 -25.42
N GLY A 188 -0.01 -6.86 -25.01
CA GLY A 188 -0.81 -5.72 -25.46
C GLY A 188 -2.29 -5.98 -25.68
N THR A 189 -2.60 -7.21 -26.05
CA THR A 189 -3.96 -7.76 -26.17
C THR A 189 -3.84 -9.24 -26.19
N ASP A 190 -4.90 -9.92 -25.75
CA ASP A 190 -5.20 -11.25 -26.27
C ASP A 190 -5.05 -11.24 -27.81
N PRO A 191 -4.02 -11.88 -28.38
CA PRO A 191 -3.77 -11.83 -29.82
C PRO A 191 -4.81 -12.63 -30.60
N THR A 192 -5.75 -13.28 -29.90
CA THR A 192 -6.95 -13.87 -30.47
C THR A 192 -8.12 -12.90 -30.56
N PHE A 193 -8.00 -11.69 -30.01
CA PHE A 193 -9.06 -10.68 -30.05
C PHE A 193 -9.43 -10.31 -31.50
N GLY A 194 -10.71 -10.51 -31.84
CA GLY A 194 -11.24 -10.32 -33.20
C GLY A 194 -11.06 -11.52 -34.13
N VAL A 195 -10.48 -12.61 -33.65
CA VAL A 195 -10.44 -13.91 -34.31
C VAL A 195 -11.60 -14.76 -33.77
N ASP A 196 -12.31 -15.45 -34.66
CA ASP A 196 -13.45 -16.29 -34.30
C ASP A 196 -13.00 -17.47 -33.40
N PRO A 197 -13.53 -17.63 -32.18
CA PRO A 197 -13.18 -18.73 -31.29
C PRO A 197 -13.43 -20.12 -31.90
N GLU A 198 -14.48 -20.29 -32.71
CA GLU A 198 -14.74 -21.55 -33.40
C GLU A 198 -13.65 -21.83 -34.44
N TRP A 199 -13.21 -20.80 -35.16
CA TRP A 199 -12.08 -20.92 -36.09
C TRP A 199 -10.79 -21.30 -35.35
N ILE A 200 -10.50 -20.68 -34.20
CA ILE A 200 -9.30 -21.01 -33.40
C ILE A 200 -9.34 -22.47 -33.00
N ALA A 201 -10.45 -22.93 -32.41
CA ALA A 201 -10.60 -24.33 -32.01
C ALA A 201 -10.45 -25.29 -33.21
N GLU A 202 -11.04 -24.96 -34.36
CA GLU A 202 -10.88 -25.74 -35.59
C GLU A 202 -9.45 -25.77 -36.12
N GLN A 203 -8.72 -24.66 -36.04
CA GLN A 203 -7.33 -24.63 -36.48
C GLN A 203 -6.41 -25.32 -35.48
N ASP A 204 -6.57 -25.08 -34.18
CA ASP A 204 -5.77 -25.74 -33.15
C ASP A 204 -5.92 -27.26 -33.24
N ALA A 205 -7.12 -27.77 -33.54
CA ALA A 205 -7.32 -29.19 -33.82
C ALA A 205 -6.59 -29.71 -35.08
N LYS A 206 -6.31 -28.85 -36.07
CA LYS A 206 -5.48 -29.20 -37.26
C LYS A 206 -3.99 -29.16 -36.96
N HIS A 207 -3.60 -28.38 -35.95
CA HIS A 207 -2.22 -28.11 -35.55
C HIS A 207 -1.84 -28.79 -34.22
N ASP A 208 -2.57 -29.83 -33.78
CA ASP A 208 -2.42 -30.47 -32.46
C ASP A 208 -1.24 -31.46 -32.33
N THR A 209 -0.53 -31.71 -33.43
CA THR A 209 0.67 -32.56 -33.48
C THR A 209 1.87 -31.79 -34.01
N TRP A 210 3.07 -32.18 -33.57
CA TRP A 210 4.31 -31.55 -34.03
C TRP A 210 4.53 -31.54 -35.55
N ASP A 211 4.04 -32.56 -36.26
CA ASP A 211 4.15 -32.66 -37.73
C ASP A 211 3.28 -31.62 -38.44
N THR A 212 2.15 -31.25 -37.83
CA THR A 212 1.23 -30.24 -38.35
C THR A 212 1.29 -28.92 -37.59
N ALA A 213 2.23 -28.76 -36.65
CA ALA A 213 2.33 -27.60 -35.77
C ALA A 213 2.30 -26.25 -36.51
N TRP A 214 1.83 -25.23 -35.80
CA TRP A 214 1.87 -23.85 -36.27
C TRP A 214 3.30 -23.39 -36.52
N GLU A 215 3.50 -22.57 -37.55
CA GLU A 215 4.78 -21.93 -37.86
C GLU A 215 4.59 -20.42 -38.10
N LYS A 216 5.55 -19.61 -37.64
CA LYS A 216 5.58 -18.16 -37.88
C LYS A 216 7.01 -17.66 -38.02
N ASP A 217 7.32 -16.86 -39.04
CA ASP A 217 8.61 -16.20 -39.17
C ASP A 217 8.53 -14.77 -38.60
N GLY A 218 9.34 -14.49 -37.57
CA GLY A 218 9.44 -13.20 -36.91
C GLY A 218 10.58 -12.34 -37.46
N GLU A 219 10.94 -11.27 -36.76
CA GLU A 219 12.09 -10.43 -37.15
C GLU A 219 13.41 -11.07 -36.72
N ASN A 220 13.46 -11.59 -35.49
CA ASN A 220 14.67 -12.15 -34.89
C ASN A 220 14.59 -13.66 -34.62
N TYR A 221 13.40 -14.26 -34.71
CA TYR A 221 13.21 -15.70 -34.50
C TYR A 221 12.26 -16.34 -35.52
N ARG A 222 12.27 -17.68 -35.57
CA ARG A 222 11.29 -18.51 -36.29
C ARG A 222 10.58 -19.37 -35.26
N TYR A 223 9.26 -19.31 -35.21
CA TYR A 223 8.45 -19.96 -34.18
C TYR A 223 7.79 -21.21 -34.73
N LYS A 224 7.77 -22.28 -33.94
CA LYS A 224 6.99 -23.49 -34.22
C LYS A 224 6.34 -24.02 -32.94
N THR A 225 5.03 -24.30 -32.98
CA THR A 225 4.30 -24.82 -31.80
C THR A 225 3.03 -25.59 -32.16
N ASP A 226 2.75 -26.66 -31.42
CA ASP A 226 1.48 -27.39 -31.40
C ASP A 226 0.66 -27.13 -30.13
N ALA A 227 1.09 -26.16 -29.31
CA ALA A 227 0.42 -25.75 -28.08
C ALA A 227 -0.77 -24.79 -28.32
N GLY A 228 -1.11 -24.53 -29.58
CA GLY A 228 -2.24 -23.70 -30.01
C GLY A 228 -1.85 -22.30 -30.50
N PHE A 229 -2.80 -21.66 -31.17
CA PHE A 229 -2.62 -20.37 -31.86
C PHE A 229 -2.28 -19.23 -30.90
N LEU A 230 -2.91 -19.21 -29.71
CA LEU A 230 -2.62 -18.22 -28.68
C LEU A 230 -1.12 -18.25 -28.32
N VAL A 231 -0.58 -19.43 -28.02
CA VAL A 231 0.84 -19.61 -27.65
C VAL A 231 1.77 -19.15 -28.76
N LEU A 232 1.46 -19.47 -30.02
CA LEU A 232 2.25 -19.02 -31.16
C LEU A 232 2.35 -17.49 -31.20
N GLN A 233 1.22 -16.79 -31.06
CA GLN A 233 1.19 -15.33 -31.19
C GLN A 233 1.87 -14.65 -30.02
N THR A 234 1.55 -15.10 -28.80
CA THR A 234 2.05 -14.46 -27.57
C THR A 234 3.56 -14.65 -27.41
N ALA A 235 4.08 -15.87 -27.66
CA ALA A 235 5.51 -16.14 -27.67
C ALA A 235 6.22 -15.32 -28.75
N ALA A 236 5.61 -15.16 -29.94
CA ALA A 236 6.20 -14.36 -31.00
C ALA A 236 6.30 -12.88 -30.67
N ILE A 237 5.38 -12.31 -29.91
CA ILE A 237 5.49 -10.91 -29.49
C ILE A 237 6.53 -10.80 -28.36
N ALA A 238 6.43 -11.64 -27.34
CA ALA A 238 7.28 -11.63 -26.17
C ALA A 238 8.77 -11.76 -26.50
N MET A 239 9.12 -12.74 -27.35
CA MET A 239 10.51 -13.06 -27.66
C MET A 239 11.20 -11.97 -28.49
N GLU A 240 10.49 -11.35 -29.44
CA GLU A 240 11.04 -10.24 -30.23
C GLU A 240 11.39 -9.03 -29.34
N GLN A 241 10.60 -8.81 -28.29
CA GLN A 241 10.82 -7.71 -27.35
C GLN A 241 11.93 -8.03 -26.36
N MET A 242 11.99 -9.28 -25.89
CA MET A 242 13.13 -9.77 -25.13
C MET A 242 14.44 -9.68 -25.92
N ASN A 243 14.42 -9.91 -27.23
CA ASN A 243 15.60 -9.69 -28.08
C ASN A 243 16.13 -8.26 -27.92
N GLN A 244 15.26 -7.26 -27.96
CA GLN A 244 15.65 -5.86 -27.75
C GLN A 244 16.22 -5.61 -26.36
N ALA A 245 15.63 -6.23 -25.32
CA ALA A 245 16.16 -6.14 -23.96
C ALA A 245 17.53 -6.79 -23.82
N TYR A 246 17.75 -7.98 -24.40
CA TYR A 246 19.06 -8.62 -24.41
C TYR A 246 20.10 -7.78 -25.13
N ARG A 247 19.76 -7.17 -26.26
CA ARG A 247 20.67 -6.27 -26.98
C ARG A 247 21.17 -5.13 -26.08
N LYS A 248 20.28 -4.51 -25.31
CA LYS A 248 20.62 -3.45 -24.35
C LYS A 248 21.46 -3.98 -23.19
N PHE A 249 21.10 -5.13 -22.63
CA PHE A 249 21.82 -5.70 -21.48
C PHE A 249 23.23 -6.18 -21.84
N PHE A 250 23.39 -6.84 -22.99
CA PHE A 250 24.66 -7.40 -23.45
C PHE A 250 25.47 -6.44 -24.34
N HIS A 251 25.04 -5.18 -24.49
CA HIS A 251 25.65 -4.17 -25.37
C HIS A 251 25.90 -4.67 -26.81
N TYR A 252 24.89 -5.34 -27.38
CA TYR A 252 24.97 -5.98 -28.69
C TYR A 252 23.99 -5.35 -29.68
N LYS A 253 24.51 -4.63 -30.68
CA LYS A 253 23.69 -4.04 -31.78
C LYS A 253 22.47 -3.25 -31.26
N GLU A 254 22.71 -2.38 -30.29
CA GLU A 254 21.68 -1.49 -29.71
C GLU A 254 21.07 -0.54 -30.74
N ASP A 255 21.75 -0.32 -31.87
CA ASP A 255 21.29 0.47 -33.02
C ASP A 255 20.23 -0.22 -33.88
N GLY A 256 19.87 -1.46 -33.56
CA GLY A 256 18.85 -2.24 -34.28
C GLY A 256 19.41 -3.15 -35.37
N GLY A 257 20.74 -3.33 -35.49
CA GLY A 257 21.32 -4.26 -36.45
C GLY A 257 20.82 -5.72 -36.29
N PRO A 258 20.79 -6.55 -37.35
CA PRO A 258 20.13 -7.87 -37.30
C PRO A 258 20.84 -8.86 -36.37
N THR A 259 20.09 -9.62 -35.56
CA THR A 259 20.59 -10.80 -34.82
C THR A 259 20.48 -12.08 -35.67
N PRO A 260 21.37 -13.08 -35.50
CA PRO A 260 21.19 -14.37 -36.14
C PRO A 260 19.85 -15.00 -35.74
N LYS A 261 19.00 -15.29 -36.71
CA LYS A 261 17.70 -15.93 -36.46
C LYS A 261 17.89 -17.37 -35.98
N ILE A 262 17.28 -17.68 -34.84
CA ILE A 262 17.21 -19.05 -34.29
C ILE A 262 15.75 -19.50 -34.23
N ASP A 263 15.54 -20.80 -34.09
CA ASP A 263 14.19 -21.37 -33.95
C ASP A 263 13.71 -21.29 -32.48
N VAL A 264 12.42 -21.04 -32.26
CA VAL A 264 11.74 -21.09 -30.96
C VAL A 264 10.69 -22.18 -31.06
N LEU A 265 10.97 -23.30 -30.42
CA LEU A 265 10.19 -24.53 -30.50
C LEU A 265 9.43 -24.73 -29.19
N ILE A 266 8.10 -24.68 -29.23
CA ILE A 266 7.25 -24.79 -28.04
C ILE A 266 6.32 -25.98 -28.20
N TYR A 267 6.57 -27.05 -27.44
CA TYR A 267 5.75 -28.26 -27.46
C TYR A 267 4.52 -28.11 -26.57
N LYS A 268 3.40 -28.76 -26.91
CA LYS A 268 2.17 -28.66 -26.12
C LYS A 268 2.33 -29.22 -24.70
N ASN A 269 3.17 -30.25 -24.54
CA ASN A 269 3.44 -30.85 -23.24
C ASN A 269 4.88 -31.40 -23.13
N ARG A 270 5.21 -31.80 -21.90
CA ARG A 270 6.53 -32.28 -21.52
C ARG A 270 6.90 -33.59 -22.18
N ASP A 271 5.97 -34.54 -22.29
CA ASP A 271 6.27 -35.85 -22.85
C ASP A 271 6.71 -35.71 -24.32
N GLU A 272 6.01 -34.87 -25.09
CA GLU A 272 6.35 -34.56 -26.47
C GLU A 272 7.67 -33.79 -26.57
N TYR A 273 7.93 -32.84 -25.67
CA TYR A 273 9.22 -32.16 -25.57
C TYR A 273 10.38 -33.16 -25.34
N LEU A 274 10.24 -34.10 -24.41
CA LEU A 274 11.28 -35.09 -24.14
C LEU A 274 11.49 -36.03 -25.32
N GLU A 275 10.40 -36.51 -25.94
CA GLU A 275 10.44 -37.40 -27.09
C GLU A 275 11.15 -36.76 -28.27
N HIS A 276 10.75 -35.55 -28.68
CA HIS A 276 11.34 -34.86 -29.82
C HIS A 276 12.79 -34.44 -29.60
N ASN A 277 13.20 -34.28 -28.34
CA ASN A 277 14.58 -33.93 -28.00
C ASN A 277 15.46 -35.14 -27.63
N GLY A 278 14.92 -36.36 -27.67
CA GLY A 278 15.65 -37.58 -27.31
C GLY A 278 16.12 -37.60 -25.85
N LEU A 279 15.40 -36.92 -24.96
CA LEU A 279 15.70 -36.82 -23.54
C LEU A 279 15.05 -37.98 -22.76
N PRO A 280 15.67 -38.44 -21.66
CA PRO A 280 15.10 -39.49 -20.84
C PRO A 280 13.84 -39.00 -20.09
N ALA A 281 12.92 -39.91 -19.77
CA ALA A 281 11.65 -39.57 -19.10
C ALA A 281 11.83 -38.84 -17.75
N ASN A 282 12.91 -39.18 -17.03
CA ASN A 282 13.29 -38.58 -15.74
C ASN A 282 14.23 -37.38 -15.86
N ASP A 283 14.43 -36.81 -17.05
CA ASP A 283 15.15 -35.56 -17.20
C ASP A 283 14.46 -34.47 -16.35
N TRP A 284 15.15 -33.40 -15.99
CA TRP A 284 14.60 -32.31 -15.17
C TRP A 284 14.53 -30.97 -15.94
N THR A 285 15.05 -30.93 -17.16
CA THR A 285 15.09 -29.72 -17.99
C THR A 285 13.68 -29.25 -18.36
N GLY A 286 13.43 -27.95 -18.14
CA GLY A 286 12.22 -27.26 -18.59
C GLY A 286 12.37 -26.66 -20.01
N GLY A 287 13.61 -26.54 -20.48
CA GLY A 287 13.98 -26.04 -21.79
C GLY A 287 15.48 -26.19 -22.02
N PHE A 288 15.93 -25.93 -23.24
CA PHE A 288 17.35 -25.72 -23.52
C PHE A 288 17.57 -24.90 -24.80
N PHE A 289 18.71 -24.21 -24.87
CA PHE A 289 19.30 -23.66 -26.09
C PHE A 289 20.41 -24.56 -26.64
N ASN A 290 20.32 -24.94 -27.92
CA ASN A 290 21.31 -25.84 -28.56
C ASN A 290 22.27 -25.14 -29.54
N GLY A 291 22.29 -23.81 -29.58
CA GLY A 291 23.07 -23.02 -30.55
C GLY A 291 22.29 -22.59 -31.79
N SER A 292 21.17 -23.26 -32.11
CA SER A 292 20.34 -22.98 -33.29
C SER A 292 18.85 -22.85 -33.00
N SER A 293 18.41 -23.32 -31.83
CA SER A 293 17.04 -23.22 -31.36
C SER A 293 16.96 -23.09 -29.84
N VAL A 294 15.96 -22.34 -29.38
CA VAL A 294 15.42 -22.37 -28.02
C VAL A 294 14.23 -23.31 -28.00
N GLN A 295 14.17 -24.21 -27.03
CA GLN A 295 13.14 -25.23 -26.95
C GLN A 295 12.53 -25.30 -25.55
N THR A 296 11.21 -25.39 -25.44
CA THR A 296 10.48 -25.56 -24.17
C THR A 296 9.08 -26.12 -24.43
N PHE A 297 8.24 -26.22 -23.42
CA PHE A 297 6.85 -26.68 -23.53
C PHE A 297 5.88 -25.77 -22.76
N LEU A 298 4.60 -25.84 -23.10
CA LEU A 298 3.55 -25.19 -22.30
C LEU A 298 3.17 -26.04 -21.08
N GLY A 299 2.79 -27.32 -21.27
CA GLY A 299 2.43 -28.22 -20.18
C GLY A 299 3.62 -29.02 -19.64
N GLY A 300 3.97 -28.87 -18.36
CA GLY A 300 5.04 -29.59 -17.68
C GLY A 300 4.64 -30.94 -17.08
N PRO A 301 5.41 -31.49 -16.11
CA PRO A 301 5.13 -32.80 -15.52
C PRO A 301 3.76 -32.87 -14.86
N SER A 302 3.24 -31.72 -14.42
CA SER A 302 1.90 -31.60 -13.86
C SER A 302 0.82 -31.43 -14.94
N GLY A 303 1.17 -30.87 -16.11
CA GLY A 303 0.26 -30.50 -17.19
C GLY A 303 -0.48 -29.18 -16.96
N LYS A 304 0.06 -28.28 -16.12
CA LYS A 304 -0.65 -27.15 -15.47
C LYS A 304 0.14 -25.86 -15.46
N GLU A 305 1.29 -25.90 -16.12
CA GLU A 305 2.19 -24.80 -16.27
C GLU A 305 1.55 -23.74 -17.19
N THR A 306 1.67 -22.47 -16.80
CA THR A 306 1.00 -21.34 -17.44
C THR A 306 1.88 -20.71 -18.52
N ILE A 307 1.28 -19.91 -19.42
CA ILE A 307 2.02 -19.07 -20.39
C ILE A 307 3.10 -18.22 -19.69
N ARG A 308 2.85 -17.77 -18.45
CA ARG A 308 3.83 -16.99 -17.66
C ARG A 308 5.06 -17.82 -17.30
N GLN A 309 4.87 -19.07 -16.89
CA GLN A 309 5.98 -19.96 -16.56
C GLN A 309 6.77 -20.33 -17.83
N MET A 310 6.08 -20.58 -18.94
CA MET A 310 6.71 -20.78 -20.25
C MET A 310 7.59 -19.59 -20.64
N TYR A 311 7.14 -18.34 -20.42
CA TYR A 311 8.00 -17.17 -20.67
C TYR A 311 9.25 -17.16 -19.81
N GLY A 312 9.14 -17.47 -18.52
CA GLY A 312 10.32 -17.58 -17.64
C GLY A 312 11.38 -18.50 -18.22
N THR A 313 10.97 -19.66 -18.74
CA THR A 313 11.87 -20.60 -19.42
C THR A 313 12.35 -20.08 -20.77
N LEU A 314 11.48 -19.56 -21.63
CA LEU A 314 11.89 -18.98 -22.92
C LEU A 314 12.91 -17.87 -22.74
N PHE A 315 12.73 -17.02 -21.73
CA PHE A 315 13.60 -15.89 -21.44
C PHE A 315 14.93 -16.33 -20.86
N HIS A 316 14.93 -17.38 -20.04
CA HIS A 316 16.16 -18.04 -19.61
C HIS A 316 16.93 -18.58 -20.82
N GLU A 317 16.28 -19.42 -21.63
CA GLU A 317 16.95 -20.12 -22.73
C GLU A 317 17.42 -19.18 -23.84
N ALA A 318 16.64 -18.14 -24.16
CA ALA A 318 17.02 -17.16 -25.17
C ALA A 318 18.22 -16.30 -24.74
N ALA A 319 18.42 -16.08 -23.44
CA ALA A 319 19.59 -15.37 -22.96
C ALA A 319 20.90 -16.10 -23.31
N HIS A 320 20.90 -17.44 -23.34
CA HIS A 320 22.08 -18.23 -23.77
C HIS A 320 22.52 -17.93 -25.20
N GLN A 321 21.60 -17.54 -26.09
CA GLN A 321 21.95 -17.06 -27.43
C GLN A 321 22.87 -15.84 -27.34
N PHE A 322 22.49 -14.85 -26.53
CA PHE A 322 23.26 -13.62 -26.38
C PHE A 322 24.57 -13.82 -25.62
N VAL A 323 24.58 -14.72 -24.63
CA VAL A 323 25.82 -15.15 -23.98
C VAL A 323 26.78 -15.76 -25.01
N SER A 324 26.29 -16.62 -25.90
CA SER A 324 27.09 -17.23 -26.97
C SER A 324 27.60 -16.19 -27.98
N LEU A 325 26.79 -15.18 -28.31
CA LEU A 325 27.15 -14.13 -29.28
C LEU A 325 28.18 -13.14 -28.74
N THR A 326 28.14 -12.83 -27.44
CA THR A 326 28.93 -11.74 -26.85
C THR A 326 30.09 -12.23 -25.96
N GLY A 327 29.96 -13.42 -25.37
CA GLY A 327 30.92 -13.99 -24.40
C GLY A 327 32.19 -14.59 -25.00
N LYS A 328 32.37 -14.55 -26.33
CA LYS A 328 33.57 -15.01 -27.06
C LYS A 328 34.04 -16.45 -26.73
N GLY A 329 33.13 -17.33 -26.33
CA GLY A 329 33.41 -18.73 -25.98
C GLY A 329 34.15 -18.94 -24.65
N GLY A 330 34.24 -17.89 -23.82
CA GLY A 330 35.07 -17.86 -22.62
C GLY A 330 34.31 -17.71 -21.30
N VAL A 331 33.00 -17.93 -21.30
CA VAL A 331 32.12 -17.72 -20.14
C VAL A 331 32.01 -19.02 -19.33
N PRO A 332 32.31 -19.02 -18.03
CA PRO A 332 32.15 -20.19 -17.17
C PRO A 332 30.68 -20.66 -17.12
N GLY A 333 30.46 -21.96 -16.96
CA GLY A 333 29.11 -22.55 -16.95
C GLY A 333 28.18 -21.89 -15.92
N TRP A 334 28.68 -21.64 -14.70
CA TRP A 334 27.90 -20.98 -13.65
C TRP A 334 27.43 -19.56 -14.05
N LEU A 335 28.29 -18.81 -14.76
CA LEU A 335 28.01 -17.42 -15.16
C LEU A 335 27.05 -17.38 -16.35
N ASN A 336 27.18 -18.33 -17.29
CA ASN A 336 26.23 -18.51 -18.39
C ASN A 336 24.81 -18.71 -17.85
N GLU A 337 24.66 -19.61 -16.88
CA GLU A 337 23.37 -19.96 -16.27
C GLU A 337 22.84 -18.86 -15.35
N ALA A 338 23.72 -18.15 -14.64
CA ALA A 338 23.34 -17.02 -13.81
C ALA A 338 22.77 -15.86 -14.63
N TYR A 339 23.38 -15.53 -15.78
CA TYR A 339 22.85 -14.51 -16.69
C TYR A 339 21.53 -14.91 -17.32
N ALA A 340 21.33 -16.19 -17.62
CA ALA A 340 20.04 -16.69 -18.07
C ALA A 340 18.97 -16.57 -16.97
N SER A 341 19.30 -17.01 -15.76
CA SER A 341 18.41 -16.95 -14.59
C SER A 341 18.04 -15.51 -14.20
N PHE A 342 18.89 -14.53 -14.51
CA PHE A 342 18.66 -13.11 -14.25
C PHE A 342 17.40 -12.58 -14.95
N PHE A 343 17.02 -13.15 -16.10
CA PHE A 343 15.85 -12.71 -16.86
C PHE A 343 14.55 -13.44 -16.50
N GLU A 344 14.58 -14.43 -15.61
CA GLU A 344 13.38 -15.17 -15.21
C GLU A 344 12.33 -14.32 -14.47
N GLY A 345 12.75 -13.20 -13.86
CA GLY A 345 11.85 -12.24 -13.23
C GLY A 345 11.21 -11.24 -14.21
N THR A 346 11.56 -11.30 -15.51
CA THR A 346 11.17 -10.26 -16.47
C THR A 346 9.66 -10.24 -16.72
N THR A 347 9.08 -9.04 -16.65
CA THR A 347 7.67 -8.80 -16.91
C THR A 347 7.47 -8.19 -18.30
N ILE A 348 6.52 -8.73 -19.07
CA ILE A 348 6.12 -8.14 -20.35
C ILE A 348 5.04 -7.09 -20.11
N LEU A 349 5.15 -5.96 -20.80
CA LEU A 349 4.17 -4.88 -20.76
C LEU A 349 3.26 -4.89 -21.99
N SER A 350 2.14 -4.19 -21.88
CA SER A 350 1.08 -4.07 -22.90
C SER A 350 1.52 -3.39 -24.20
N ASN A 351 2.67 -2.73 -24.26
CA ASN A 351 3.23 -2.25 -25.53
C ASN A 351 4.29 -3.18 -26.12
N GLY A 352 4.39 -4.40 -25.59
CA GLY A 352 5.43 -5.35 -25.92
C GLY A 352 6.74 -5.13 -25.18
N THR A 353 7.03 -3.92 -24.66
CA THR A 353 8.29 -3.68 -23.95
C THR A 353 8.39 -4.52 -22.67
N VAL A 354 9.59 -4.67 -22.12
CA VAL A 354 9.83 -5.55 -20.96
C VAL A 354 10.50 -4.81 -19.81
N LYS A 355 10.08 -5.14 -18.58
CA LYS A 355 10.76 -4.72 -17.34
C LYS A 355 11.63 -5.86 -16.85
N TRP A 356 12.94 -5.70 -16.95
CA TRP A 356 13.95 -6.67 -16.50
C TRP A 356 14.62 -6.18 -15.19
N ASN A 357 15.56 -6.96 -14.65
CA ASN A 357 16.15 -6.74 -13.31
C ASN A 357 15.11 -6.73 -12.18
N GLN A 358 14.05 -7.54 -12.33
CA GLN A 358 13.11 -7.81 -11.26
C GLN A 358 13.61 -9.01 -10.44
N VAL A 359 13.21 -9.09 -9.18
CA VAL A 359 13.58 -10.19 -8.29
C VAL A 359 12.72 -11.43 -8.60
N PRO A 360 13.30 -12.54 -9.09
CA PRO A 360 12.58 -13.82 -9.13
C PRO A 360 12.45 -14.42 -7.72
N ASN A 361 11.27 -14.29 -7.12
CA ASN A 361 10.99 -14.81 -5.77
C ASN A 361 11.29 -16.30 -5.62
N HIS A 362 11.03 -17.12 -6.64
CA HIS A 362 11.35 -18.55 -6.64
C HIS A 362 12.86 -18.86 -6.60
N ARG A 363 13.74 -17.87 -6.83
CA ARG A 363 15.20 -17.97 -6.63
C ARG A 363 15.63 -17.36 -5.30
N LEU A 364 15.11 -16.18 -4.95
CA LEU A 364 15.48 -15.45 -3.73
C LEU A 364 15.18 -16.22 -2.45
N PHE A 365 13.93 -16.66 -2.27
CA PHE A 365 13.49 -17.25 -1.00
C PHE A 365 14.23 -18.55 -0.66
N PRO A 366 14.41 -19.52 -1.59
CA PRO A 366 15.20 -20.71 -1.30
C PRO A 366 16.66 -20.40 -0.96
N LEU A 367 17.29 -19.43 -1.63
CA LEU A 367 18.67 -19.04 -1.35
C LEU A 367 18.79 -18.43 0.05
N ALA A 368 17.92 -17.48 0.39
CA ALA A 368 17.91 -16.82 1.70
C ALA A 368 17.72 -17.83 2.85
N ALA A 369 16.76 -18.76 2.71
CA ALA A 369 16.52 -19.80 3.71
C ALA A 369 17.76 -20.71 3.92
N ARG A 370 18.49 -21.02 2.85
CA ARG A 370 19.75 -21.78 2.93
C ARG A 370 20.86 -20.98 3.60
N MET A 371 20.95 -19.68 3.34
CA MET A 371 21.97 -18.81 3.94
C MET A 371 21.77 -18.63 5.45
N GLU A 372 20.54 -18.60 5.94
CA GLU A 372 20.25 -18.57 7.39
C GLU A 372 20.84 -19.79 8.11
N LYS A 373 20.73 -20.97 7.48
CA LYS A 373 21.24 -22.23 8.02
C LYS A 373 22.76 -22.36 7.94
N GLY A 374 23.43 -21.56 7.11
CA GLY A 374 24.90 -21.46 7.03
C GLY A 374 25.48 -21.85 5.67
N TRP A 375 26.77 -22.18 5.67
CA TRP A 375 27.56 -22.43 4.46
C TRP A 375 27.87 -23.91 4.26
N MET A 376 27.91 -24.35 3.01
CA MET A 376 28.40 -25.67 2.61
C MET A 376 29.90 -25.81 2.83
N SER A 377 30.33 -27.02 3.17
CA SER A 377 31.76 -27.38 3.23
C SER A 377 32.32 -27.77 1.87
N SER A 378 31.48 -28.30 0.97
CA SER A 378 31.86 -28.63 -0.41
C SER A 378 30.68 -28.61 -1.37
N GLY A 379 30.94 -28.38 -2.66
CA GLY A 379 29.93 -28.47 -3.72
C GLY A 379 29.37 -29.88 -3.94
N ARG A 380 29.98 -30.91 -3.35
CA ARG A 380 29.49 -32.29 -3.44
C ARG A 380 28.24 -32.56 -2.62
N GLU A 381 27.93 -31.70 -1.64
CA GLU A 381 26.72 -31.77 -0.80
C GLU A 381 25.44 -31.57 -1.60
N ALA A 382 25.53 -31.00 -2.81
CA ALA A 382 24.42 -30.83 -3.73
C ALA A 382 24.67 -31.64 -5.02
N SER A 383 25.04 -32.91 -4.87
CA SER A 383 25.15 -33.87 -5.98
C SER A 383 23.88 -34.74 -6.05
N PRO A 384 23.52 -35.26 -7.24
CA PRO A 384 22.45 -36.24 -7.33
C PRO A 384 22.83 -37.54 -6.61
N ASP A 385 21.83 -38.29 -6.15
CA ASP A 385 22.01 -39.63 -5.60
C ASP A 385 22.43 -40.64 -6.70
N ALA A 386 22.62 -41.92 -6.31
CA ALA A 386 23.05 -42.97 -7.24
C ALA A 386 22.01 -43.24 -8.34
N GLU A 387 20.76 -42.88 -8.11
CA GLU A 387 19.62 -42.99 -9.00
C GLU A 387 19.43 -41.75 -9.89
N GLY A 388 20.23 -40.70 -9.68
CA GLY A 388 20.19 -39.46 -10.44
C GLY A 388 19.20 -38.42 -9.90
N ASN A 389 18.60 -38.63 -8.73
CA ASN A 389 17.67 -37.70 -8.12
C ASN A 389 18.41 -36.61 -7.35
N TRP A 390 17.90 -35.39 -7.45
CA TRP A 390 18.46 -34.24 -6.74
C TRP A 390 17.75 -34.00 -5.42
N THR A 391 18.52 -33.80 -4.35
CA THR A 391 17.99 -33.29 -3.07
C THR A 391 18.34 -31.82 -2.91
N THR A 392 17.40 -31.01 -2.45
CA THR A 392 17.66 -29.61 -2.11
C THR A 392 18.55 -29.53 -0.86
N PRO A 393 19.72 -28.89 -0.93
CA PRO A 393 20.63 -28.79 0.21
C PRO A 393 20.07 -27.87 1.30
N GLU A 394 20.43 -28.15 2.55
CA GLU A 394 19.99 -27.34 3.69
C GLU A 394 20.73 -25.99 3.80
N THR A 395 22.01 -25.93 3.40
CA THR A 395 22.88 -24.76 3.52
C THR A 395 23.24 -24.14 2.17
N ALA A 396 23.72 -22.90 2.14
CA ALA A 396 24.08 -22.19 0.92
C ALA A 396 25.55 -22.45 0.51
N PRO A 397 25.90 -22.45 -0.78
CA PRO A 397 27.30 -22.51 -1.20
C PRO A 397 27.99 -21.17 -0.96
N THR A 398 29.31 -21.18 -0.82
CA THR A 398 30.13 -19.95 -0.80
C THR A 398 30.39 -19.44 -2.22
N PHE A 399 30.79 -18.16 -2.37
CA PHE A 399 31.26 -17.61 -3.65
C PHE A 399 32.37 -18.46 -4.27
N ARG A 400 33.32 -18.90 -3.44
CA ARG A 400 34.43 -19.74 -3.88
C ARG A 400 33.91 -21.01 -4.56
N ILE A 401 32.96 -21.72 -3.94
CA ILE A 401 32.37 -22.93 -4.52
C ILE A 401 31.73 -22.62 -5.88
N VAL A 402 30.95 -21.53 -5.97
CA VAL A 402 30.28 -21.14 -7.22
C VAL A 402 31.29 -20.80 -8.32
N VAL A 403 32.30 -19.96 -8.02
CA VAL A 403 33.29 -19.46 -8.98
C VAL A 403 34.27 -20.54 -9.43
N THR A 404 34.67 -21.47 -8.55
CA THR A 404 35.55 -22.59 -8.94
C THR A 404 34.83 -23.60 -9.83
N GLY A 405 33.50 -23.69 -9.76
CA GLY A 405 32.74 -24.70 -10.48
C GLY A 405 32.97 -26.13 -9.97
N ASP A 406 33.44 -26.31 -8.73
CA ASP A 406 33.71 -27.63 -8.14
C ASP A 406 32.41 -28.28 -7.61
N TYR A 407 31.45 -28.48 -8.52
CA TYR A 407 30.17 -29.13 -8.26
C TYR A 407 29.57 -29.71 -9.54
N THR A 408 28.63 -30.62 -9.37
CA THR A 408 27.84 -31.16 -10.49
C THR A 408 26.71 -30.19 -10.80
N TRP A 409 26.60 -29.72 -12.05
CA TRP A 409 25.54 -28.81 -12.47
C TRP A 409 24.15 -29.45 -12.36
N GLY A 410 23.17 -28.71 -11.82
CA GLY A 410 21.78 -29.16 -11.69
C GLY A 410 20.88 -28.23 -10.89
N PRO A 411 19.62 -28.62 -10.62
CA PRO A 411 18.57 -27.77 -10.03
C PRO A 411 18.97 -26.98 -8.77
N PRO A 412 19.72 -27.54 -7.79
CA PRO A 412 20.09 -26.80 -6.58
C PRO A 412 20.99 -25.58 -6.78
N TRP A 413 21.58 -25.43 -7.96
CA TRP A 413 22.61 -24.42 -8.24
C TRP A 413 22.07 -23.15 -8.89
N TYR A 414 20.89 -23.18 -9.52
CA TYR A 414 20.29 -22.00 -10.16
C TYR A 414 20.07 -20.83 -9.18
N ALA A 415 19.51 -21.09 -7.99
CA ALA A 415 19.26 -20.02 -7.02
C ALA A 415 20.57 -19.37 -6.50
N PRO A 416 21.61 -20.14 -6.09
CA PRO A 416 22.90 -19.57 -5.76
C PRO A 416 23.61 -18.82 -6.89
N THR A 417 23.64 -19.34 -8.12
CA THR A 417 24.33 -18.68 -9.24
C THR A 417 23.62 -17.40 -9.65
N TRP A 418 22.29 -17.41 -9.72
CA TRP A 418 21.47 -16.20 -9.84
C TRP A 418 21.82 -15.21 -8.73
N GLY A 419 21.86 -15.66 -7.47
CA GLY A 419 22.13 -14.81 -6.33
C GLY A 419 23.49 -14.11 -6.39
N VAL A 420 24.52 -14.76 -6.96
CA VAL A 420 25.84 -14.16 -7.20
C VAL A 420 25.75 -13.03 -8.22
N VAL A 421 25.18 -13.28 -9.40
CA VAL A 421 25.09 -12.25 -10.46
C VAL A 421 24.16 -11.13 -10.03
N TYR A 422 23.02 -11.45 -9.45
CA TYR A 422 22.04 -10.47 -8.99
C TYR A 422 22.64 -9.57 -7.91
N PHE A 423 23.40 -10.13 -6.96
CA PHE A 423 24.16 -9.37 -5.97
C PHE A 423 25.22 -8.49 -6.64
N LEU A 424 26.10 -9.03 -7.49
CA LEU A 424 27.18 -8.23 -8.09
C LEU A 424 26.62 -7.11 -9.01
N TYR A 425 25.50 -7.36 -9.68
CA TYR A 425 24.85 -6.38 -10.54
C TYR A 425 24.16 -5.25 -9.77
N ASN A 426 23.58 -5.56 -8.59
CA ASN A 426 22.74 -4.65 -7.81
C ASN A 426 23.36 -4.18 -6.48
N TYR A 427 24.49 -4.74 -6.04
CA TYR A 427 25.17 -4.30 -4.83
C TYR A 427 25.80 -2.93 -5.02
N ARG A 428 25.49 -2.05 -4.08
CA ARG A 428 25.81 -0.63 -4.11
C ARG A 428 26.58 -0.24 -2.87
N ASP A 429 27.39 0.79 -3.01
CA ASP A 429 28.12 1.37 -1.90
C ASP A 429 27.14 2.00 -0.89
N PRO A 430 27.17 1.63 0.40
CA PRO A 430 26.23 2.12 1.40
C PRO A 430 26.25 3.64 1.63
N GLU A 431 27.34 4.33 1.27
CA GLU A 431 27.47 5.78 1.44
C GLU A 431 26.98 6.56 0.21
N THR A 432 27.27 6.07 -1.00
CA THR A 432 27.08 6.83 -2.24
C THR A 432 26.00 6.29 -3.18
N GLY A 433 25.61 5.02 -3.02
CA GLY A 433 24.65 4.30 -3.85
C GLY A 433 25.22 3.78 -5.17
N VAL A 434 26.47 4.11 -5.48
CA VAL A 434 27.10 3.73 -6.76
C VAL A 434 27.21 2.20 -6.86
N PRO A 435 26.83 1.57 -8.00
CA PRO A 435 27.05 0.15 -8.21
C PRO A 435 28.53 -0.20 -8.04
N VAL A 436 28.84 -1.15 -7.16
CA VAL A 436 30.24 -1.46 -6.80
C VAL A 436 30.87 -2.43 -7.79
N TYR A 437 30.12 -3.47 -8.18
CA TYR A 437 30.65 -4.58 -8.98
C TYR A 437 30.05 -4.68 -10.39
N ARG A 438 29.05 -3.85 -10.76
CA ARG A 438 28.31 -3.99 -12.03
C ARG A 438 29.22 -3.96 -13.26
N ASP A 439 30.08 -2.92 -13.36
CA ASP A 439 31.02 -2.79 -14.48
C ASP A 439 32.11 -3.86 -14.43
N ALA A 440 32.61 -4.15 -13.23
CA ALA A 440 33.64 -5.17 -13.01
C ALA A 440 33.15 -6.59 -13.37
N LEU A 441 31.87 -6.89 -13.10
CA LEU A 441 31.19 -8.12 -13.51
C LEU A 441 31.11 -8.20 -15.04
N HIS A 442 30.78 -7.10 -15.71
CA HIS A 442 30.76 -7.06 -17.18
C HIS A 442 32.16 -7.27 -17.78
N GLU A 443 33.20 -6.68 -17.20
CA GLU A 443 34.58 -6.92 -17.61
C GLU A 443 35.03 -8.38 -17.35
N TYR A 444 34.64 -8.97 -16.21
CA TYR A 444 34.88 -10.38 -15.91
C TYR A 444 34.19 -11.29 -16.95
N TYR A 445 32.95 -10.98 -17.32
CA TYR A 445 32.22 -11.67 -18.37
C TYR A 445 32.97 -11.68 -19.72
N LEU A 446 33.61 -10.57 -20.09
CA LEU A 446 34.36 -10.44 -21.35
C LEU A 446 35.81 -11.00 -21.30
N SER A 447 36.28 -11.43 -20.13
CA SER A 447 37.71 -11.72 -19.86
C SER A 447 38.22 -13.11 -20.24
N ASN A 448 37.37 -13.95 -20.83
CA ASN A 448 37.62 -15.37 -21.09
C ASN A 448 37.93 -16.18 -19.80
N ALA A 449 37.10 -16.00 -18.78
CA ALA A 449 37.29 -16.60 -17.46
C ALA A 449 37.29 -18.14 -17.46
N ALA A 450 36.54 -18.79 -18.36
CA ALA A 450 36.49 -20.26 -18.46
C ALA A 450 37.83 -20.90 -18.85
N GLY A 451 38.70 -20.16 -19.55
CA GLY A 451 40.00 -20.65 -20.01
C GLY A 451 41.16 -20.41 -19.02
N ARG A 452 40.88 -19.92 -17.81
CA ARG A 452 41.91 -19.54 -16.83
C ARG A 452 42.24 -20.70 -15.89
N GLY A 453 43.53 -20.87 -15.60
CA GLY A 453 44.02 -21.97 -14.73
C GLY A 453 43.70 -21.79 -13.25
N ASP A 454 43.45 -20.57 -12.79
CA ASP A 454 43.01 -20.24 -11.43
C ASP A 454 41.78 -19.31 -11.50
N PRO A 455 40.56 -19.87 -11.45
CA PRO A 455 39.33 -19.09 -11.54
C PRO A 455 39.16 -18.09 -10.41
N VAL A 456 39.68 -18.38 -9.21
CA VAL A 456 39.55 -17.51 -8.05
C VAL A 456 40.46 -16.31 -8.16
N ALA A 457 41.75 -16.53 -8.43
CA ALA A 457 42.69 -15.42 -8.60
C ALA A 457 42.25 -14.46 -9.72
N HIS A 458 41.72 -15.02 -10.81
CA HIS A 458 41.18 -14.23 -11.92
C HIS A 458 39.92 -13.44 -11.55
N PHE A 459 39.01 -14.03 -10.75
CA PHE A 459 37.83 -13.33 -10.24
C PHE A 459 38.23 -12.20 -9.29
N GLU A 460 39.15 -12.45 -8.36
CA GLU A 460 39.65 -11.42 -7.44
C GLU A 460 40.32 -10.26 -8.18
N GLU A 461 41.12 -10.54 -9.22
CA GLU A 461 41.73 -9.52 -10.07
C GLU A 461 40.69 -8.67 -10.80
N MET A 462 39.71 -9.32 -11.44
CA MET A 462 38.77 -8.64 -12.35
C MET A 462 37.56 -8.04 -11.66
N VAL A 463 37.16 -8.54 -10.49
CA VAL A 463 35.93 -8.12 -9.79
C VAL A 463 36.23 -7.41 -8.47
N LEU A 464 37.28 -7.81 -7.73
CA LEU A 464 37.52 -7.33 -6.36
C LEU A 464 38.75 -6.43 -6.19
N SER A 465 39.62 -6.36 -7.20
CA SER A 465 40.83 -5.53 -7.13
C SER A 465 40.48 -4.06 -6.92
N GLU A 466 41.39 -3.32 -6.28
CA GLU A 466 41.23 -1.89 -6.03
C GLU A 466 41.01 -1.10 -7.33
N LYS A 467 41.55 -1.59 -8.45
CA LYS A 467 41.34 -0.99 -9.77
C LYS A 467 39.95 -1.29 -10.33
N ALA A 468 39.46 -2.53 -10.17
CA ALA A 468 38.20 -2.97 -10.76
C ALA A 468 36.97 -2.48 -9.98
N ALA A 469 37.03 -2.57 -8.65
CA ALA A 469 35.94 -2.17 -7.75
C ALA A 469 36.50 -1.35 -6.57
N PRO A 470 36.89 -0.09 -6.77
CA PRO A 470 37.53 0.73 -5.72
C PRO A 470 36.68 0.86 -4.46
N LEU A 471 35.35 0.87 -4.61
CA LEU A 471 34.38 0.97 -3.51
C LEU A 471 34.07 -0.37 -2.81
N SER A 472 34.66 -1.48 -3.25
CA SER A 472 34.44 -2.77 -2.60
C SER A 472 34.98 -2.76 -1.17
N PRO A 473 34.16 -3.13 -0.16
CA PRO A 473 34.63 -3.25 1.22
C PRO A 473 35.53 -4.47 1.45
N VAL A 474 35.56 -5.40 0.49
CA VAL A 474 36.33 -6.64 0.54
C VAL A 474 37.24 -6.78 -0.67
N ARG A 475 38.32 -7.56 -0.55
CA ARG A 475 39.34 -7.74 -1.60
C ARG A 475 39.61 -9.18 -1.98
N ASP A 476 39.01 -10.12 -1.26
CA ASP A 476 39.12 -11.56 -1.49
C ASP A 476 37.72 -12.18 -1.58
N ILE A 477 37.65 -13.34 -2.23
CA ILE A 477 36.39 -14.00 -2.54
C ILE A 477 35.69 -14.56 -1.28
N ASP A 478 36.42 -14.88 -0.22
CA ASP A 478 35.83 -15.52 0.96
C ASP A 478 35.13 -14.48 1.84
N ALA A 479 35.67 -13.26 1.93
CA ALA A 479 35.06 -12.14 2.61
C ALA A 479 33.73 -11.67 1.96
N LEU A 480 33.51 -11.95 0.68
CA LEU A 480 32.22 -11.66 0.01
C LEU A 480 31.03 -12.44 0.59
N ASN A 481 31.27 -13.62 1.18
CA ASN A 481 30.18 -14.49 1.65
C ASN A 481 29.28 -13.79 2.67
N GLU A 482 29.87 -13.14 3.67
CA GLU A 482 29.11 -12.45 4.72
C GLU A 482 28.38 -11.22 4.19
N LEU A 483 29.03 -10.48 3.27
CA LEU A 483 28.41 -9.32 2.63
C LEU A 483 27.20 -9.73 1.78
N TRP A 484 27.34 -10.79 1.00
CA TRP A 484 26.28 -11.33 0.16
C TRP A 484 25.14 -11.94 0.96
N LYS A 485 25.44 -12.71 2.01
CA LYS A 485 24.43 -13.23 2.93
C LYS A 485 23.63 -12.10 3.54
N SER A 486 24.30 -11.09 4.09
CA SER A 486 23.63 -9.93 4.65
C SER A 486 22.71 -9.27 3.62
N TRP A 487 23.19 -9.06 2.39
CA TRP A 487 22.42 -8.39 1.34
C TRP A 487 21.23 -9.22 0.85
N ILE A 488 21.38 -10.53 0.65
CA ILE A 488 20.29 -11.42 0.21
C ILE A 488 19.19 -11.54 1.27
N LEU A 489 19.57 -11.64 2.54
CA LEU A 489 18.60 -11.66 3.64
C LEU A 489 17.84 -10.32 3.71
N ASP A 490 18.54 -9.19 3.51
CA ASP A 490 17.89 -7.89 3.50
C ASP A 490 16.92 -7.72 2.32
N LEU A 491 17.33 -8.14 1.12
CA LEU A 491 16.48 -8.16 -0.06
C LEU A 491 15.22 -9.01 0.16
N ARG A 492 15.34 -10.16 0.84
CA ARG A 492 14.19 -10.97 1.25
C ARG A 492 13.24 -10.19 2.18
N GLU A 493 13.75 -9.55 3.23
CA GLU A 493 12.91 -8.80 4.18
C GLU A 493 12.18 -7.63 3.50
N ILE A 494 12.79 -7.03 2.47
CA ILE A 494 12.15 -6.02 1.61
C ILE A 494 11.02 -6.64 0.78
N GLN A 495 11.28 -7.76 0.10
CA GLN A 495 10.25 -8.47 -0.68
C GLN A 495 9.09 -8.98 0.19
N LEU A 496 9.34 -9.22 1.48
CA LEU A 496 8.33 -9.60 2.47
C LEU A 496 7.55 -8.41 3.05
N GLY A 497 7.90 -7.16 2.72
CA GLY A 497 7.31 -5.96 3.31
C GLY A 497 7.57 -5.80 4.81
N LYS A 498 8.42 -6.64 5.41
CA LYS A 498 8.83 -6.58 6.83
C LYS A 498 9.79 -5.43 7.09
N LYS A 499 10.60 -5.11 6.08
CA LYS A 499 11.46 -3.93 6.04
C LYS A 499 10.95 -3.02 4.93
N GLN A 500 10.78 -1.73 5.21
CA GLN A 500 10.53 -0.77 4.14
C GLN A 500 11.74 -0.74 3.21
N ALA A 501 11.50 -0.87 1.90
CA ALA A 501 12.53 -0.79 0.87
C ALA A 501 13.30 0.55 0.84
N GLY A 502 12.85 1.57 1.60
CA GLY A 502 13.32 2.93 1.40
C GLY A 502 13.53 3.77 2.65
N LYS A 503 14.67 3.54 3.29
CA LYS A 503 15.50 4.68 3.71
C LYS A 503 16.69 4.89 2.78
N ASP A 504 17.13 3.85 2.05
CA ASP A 504 18.42 3.90 1.35
C ASP A 504 18.30 4.38 -0.10
N ASN A 505 17.40 3.84 -0.93
CA ASN A 505 17.24 4.30 -2.31
C ASN A 505 16.81 5.77 -2.41
N LEU A 506 15.94 6.23 -1.52
CA LEU A 506 15.56 7.65 -1.46
C LEU A 506 16.77 8.54 -1.10
N ALA A 507 17.57 8.14 -0.10
CA ALA A 507 18.78 8.86 0.30
C ALA A 507 19.87 8.82 -0.78
N PHE A 508 20.02 7.71 -1.51
CA PHE A 508 20.92 7.62 -2.65
C PHE A 508 20.47 8.51 -3.81
N GLY A 509 19.16 8.57 -4.06
CA GLY A 509 18.56 9.52 -4.99
C GLY A 509 18.89 10.96 -4.61
N ASP A 510 18.77 11.31 -3.33
CA ASP A 510 19.12 12.64 -2.81
C ASP A 510 20.60 12.93 -3.01
N ALA A 511 21.48 12.02 -2.62
CA ALA A 511 22.92 12.17 -2.77
C ALA A 511 23.36 12.25 -4.24
N ALA A 512 22.72 11.49 -5.13
CA ALA A 512 22.97 11.57 -6.57
C ALA A 512 22.50 12.91 -7.15
N ALA A 513 21.31 13.38 -6.75
CA ALA A 513 20.79 14.68 -7.15
C ALA A 513 21.69 15.83 -6.66
N GLU A 514 22.21 15.77 -5.43
CA GLU A 514 23.16 16.74 -4.89
C GLU A 514 24.49 16.79 -5.68
N ARG A 515 24.93 15.64 -6.22
CA ARG A 515 26.09 15.57 -7.14
C ARG A 515 25.78 16.03 -8.57
N GLY A 516 24.51 16.26 -8.89
CA GLY A 516 24.04 16.59 -10.24
C GLY A 516 23.92 15.37 -11.18
N ASP A 517 23.97 14.15 -10.65
CA ASP A 517 23.78 12.91 -11.39
C ASP A 517 22.28 12.58 -11.47
N LEU A 518 21.58 13.30 -12.34
CA LEU A 518 20.12 13.25 -12.43
C LEU A 518 19.61 11.89 -12.94
N ASP A 519 20.38 11.20 -13.79
CA ASP A 519 20.00 9.89 -14.33
C ASP A 519 20.03 8.82 -13.26
N LEU A 520 21.11 8.80 -12.46
CA LEU A 520 21.21 7.92 -11.32
C LEU A 520 20.18 8.26 -10.22
N ALA A 521 19.91 9.56 -9.99
CA ALA A 521 18.88 9.97 -9.05
C ALA A 521 17.48 9.48 -9.46
N ALA A 522 17.13 9.61 -10.76
CA ALA A 522 15.88 9.10 -11.28
C ALA A 522 15.79 7.57 -11.14
N GLU A 523 16.85 6.82 -11.45
CA GLU A 523 16.91 5.35 -11.26
C GLU A 523 16.58 4.98 -9.81
N PHE A 524 17.19 5.67 -8.84
CA PHE A 524 16.93 5.44 -7.42
C PHE A 524 15.50 5.75 -6.99
N TYR A 525 14.96 6.88 -7.46
CA TYR A 525 13.59 7.24 -7.11
C TYR A 525 12.57 6.32 -7.79
N GLU A 526 12.84 5.79 -9.00
CA GLU A 526 12.03 4.77 -9.67
C GLU A 526 12.04 3.44 -8.92
N GLU A 527 13.22 3.01 -8.45
CA GLU A 527 13.36 1.80 -7.63
C GLU A 527 12.59 1.98 -6.30
N ALA A 528 12.73 3.14 -5.66
CA ALA A 528 11.95 3.49 -4.47
C ALA A 528 10.44 3.53 -4.76
N PHE A 529 10.02 4.04 -5.92
CA PHE A 529 8.62 4.14 -6.34
C PHE A 529 8.00 2.77 -6.62
N THR A 530 8.78 1.83 -7.16
CA THR A 530 8.34 0.45 -7.39
C THR A 530 7.91 -0.24 -6.10
N HIS A 531 8.61 0.06 -4.99
CA HIS A 531 8.30 -0.51 -3.69
C HIS A 531 7.38 0.35 -2.83
N ARG A 532 7.32 1.67 -3.08
CA ARG A 532 6.55 2.63 -2.28
C ARG A 532 5.85 3.64 -3.20
N PRO A 533 4.92 3.19 -4.06
CA PRO A 533 4.26 4.06 -5.04
C PRO A 533 3.36 5.12 -4.38
N GLU A 534 3.03 4.97 -3.10
CA GLU A 534 2.18 5.87 -2.33
C GLU A 534 2.95 6.81 -1.39
N ASP A 535 4.28 6.70 -1.31
CA ASP A 535 5.09 7.55 -0.42
C ASP A 535 5.21 8.96 -1.02
N PRO A 536 4.63 10.01 -0.39
CA PRO A 536 4.66 11.36 -0.93
C PRO A 536 6.09 11.88 -1.14
N GLU A 537 7.06 11.45 -0.32
CA GLU A 537 8.46 11.87 -0.49
C GLU A 537 9.06 11.28 -1.76
N VAL A 538 8.84 9.98 -2.01
CA VAL A 538 9.32 9.30 -3.21
C VAL A 538 8.69 9.89 -4.47
N ILE A 539 7.36 10.07 -4.46
CA ILE A 539 6.62 10.65 -5.60
C ILE A 539 7.15 12.06 -5.90
N TRP A 540 7.33 12.89 -4.87
CA TRP A 540 7.81 14.26 -5.01
C TRP A 540 9.21 14.32 -5.61
N LYS A 541 10.14 13.51 -5.10
CA LYS A 541 11.53 13.48 -5.55
C LYS A 541 11.68 12.93 -6.96
N LEU A 542 10.94 11.87 -7.29
CA LEU A 542 10.88 11.34 -8.64
C LEU A 542 10.33 12.37 -9.64
N ALA A 543 9.27 13.10 -9.27
CA ALA A 543 8.72 14.16 -10.10
C ALA A 543 9.75 15.27 -10.37
N GLN A 544 10.52 15.68 -9.37
CA GLN A 544 11.59 16.68 -9.53
C GLN A 544 12.71 16.19 -10.44
N ALA A 545 13.17 14.95 -10.29
CA ALA A 545 14.21 14.37 -11.12
C ALA A 545 13.78 14.27 -12.59
N LEU A 546 12.56 13.76 -12.84
CA LEU A 546 11.99 13.67 -14.18
C LEU A 546 11.72 15.04 -14.81
N GLU A 547 11.31 16.04 -14.02
CA GLU A 547 11.20 17.43 -14.51
C GLU A 547 12.55 17.96 -14.97
N ALA A 548 13.62 17.72 -14.17
CA ALA A 548 14.98 18.13 -14.51
C ALA A 548 15.51 17.44 -15.78
N GLN A 549 15.15 16.17 -16.00
CA GLN A 549 15.44 15.41 -17.21
C GLN A 549 14.56 15.78 -18.42
N LYS A 550 13.58 16.68 -18.25
CA LYS A 550 12.60 17.10 -19.27
C LYS A 550 11.58 16.01 -19.66
N SER A 551 11.40 15.00 -18.82
CA SER A 551 10.30 14.03 -18.89
C SER A 551 9.02 14.65 -18.29
N LEU A 552 8.59 15.77 -18.88
CA LEU A 552 7.61 16.70 -18.28
C LEU A 552 6.21 16.09 -18.10
N ASP A 553 5.80 15.16 -18.97
CA ASP A 553 4.47 14.55 -18.87
C ASP A 553 4.37 13.57 -17.70
N ARG A 554 5.40 12.74 -17.50
CA ARG A 554 5.49 11.83 -16.37
C ARG A 554 5.69 12.58 -15.04
N ALA A 555 6.51 13.62 -15.04
CA ALA A 555 6.66 14.50 -13.87
C ALA A 555 5.31 15.14 -13.46
N LEU A 556 4.52 15.62 -14.44
CA LEU A 556 3.16 16.12 -14.18
C LEU A 556 2.26 15.04 -13.56
N ALA A 557 2.28 13.82 -14.09
CA ALA A 557 1.49 12.71 -13.56
C ALA A 557 1.84 12.41 -12.09
N LEU A 558 3.13 12.42 -11.75
CA LEU A 558 3.59 12.24 -10.38
C LEU A 558 3.22 13.42 -9.47
N TYR A 559 3.27 14.67 -9.94
CA TYR A 559 2.76 15.79 -9.16
C TYR A 559 1.26 15.67 -8.87
N LEU A 560 0.47 15.20 -9.85
CA LEU A 560 -0.96 14.89 -9.64
C LEU A 560 -1.12 13.78 -8.60
N GLN A 561 -0.36 12.70 -8.73
CA GLN A 561 -0.37 11.60 -7.76
C GLN A 561 0.02 12.06 -6.36
N PHE A 562 1.05 12.89 -6.22
CA PHE A 562 1.47 13.49 -4.95
C PHE A 562 0.32 14.26 -4.30
N THR A 563 -0.35 15.13 -5.06
CA THR A 563 -1.49 15.89 -4.53
C THR A 563 -2.63 14.98 -4.06
N ARG A 564 -2.92 13.90 -4.81
CA ARG A 564 -3.93 12.91 -4.44
C ARG A 564 -3.56 12.15 -3.18
N GLU A 565 -2.32 11.70 -3.06
CA GLU A 565 -1.89 10.93 -1.89
C GLU A 565 -1.92 11.77 -0.61
N LEU A 566 -1.56 13.05 -0.69
CA LEU A 566 -1.72 13.96 0.45
C LEU A 566 -3.21 14.14 0.82
N GLU A 567 -4.08 14.33 -0.18
CA GLU A 567 -5.52 14.48 0.03
C GLU A 567 -6.15 13.22 0.63
N LEU A 568 -5.78 12.02 0.14
CA LEU A 568 -6.22 10.73 0.66
C LEU A 568 -5.82 10.53 2.13
N ARG A 569 -4.61 10.97 2.49
CA ARG A 569 -4.07 10.94 3.86
C ARG A 569 -4.62 12.06 4.75
N GLY A 570 -5.43 12.99 4.22
CA GLY A 570 -5.92 14.16 4.95
C GLY A 570 -4.84 15.19 5.30
N ILE A 571 -3.67 15.14 4.63
CA ILE A 571 -2.54 16.02 4.89
C ILE A 571 -2.67 17.30 4.05
N THR A 572 -3.32 18.31 4.60
CA THR A 572 -3.54 19.59 3.89
C THR A 572 -2.50 20.67 4.20
N SER A 573 -1.64 20.46 5.20
CA SER A 573 -0.67 21.45 5.69
C SER A 573 0.74 21.31 5.11
N ASP A 574 0.99 20.35 4.21
CA ASP A 574 2.31 20.14 3.60
C ASP A 574 2.71 21.35 2.73
N GLU A 575 3.88 21.94 3.01
CA GLU A 575 4.39 23.13 2.32
C GLU A 575 4.62 22.90 0.82
N ARG A 576 4.77 21.64 0.39
CA ARG A 576 4.95 21.25 -1.01
C ARG A 576 3.64 21.18 -1.77
N LEU A 577 2.49 21.04 -1.10
CA LEU A 577 1.17 20.94 -1.76
C LEU A 577 0.87 22.17 -2.64
N PRO A 578 1.06 23.43 -2.19
CA PRO A 578 0.94 24.61 -3.06
C PRO A 578 1.93 24.60 -4.24
N ILE A 579 3.15 24.09 -4.03
CA ILE A 579 4.18 24.03 -5.08
C ILE A 579 3.78 22.99 -6.13
N ALA A 580 3.30 21.81 -5.72
CA ALA A 580 2.79 20.77 -6.60
C ALA A 580 1.67 21.31 -7.49
N ARG A 581 0.69 22.01 -6.90
CA ARG A 581 -0.42 22.64 -7.63
C ARG A 581 0.06 23.67 -8.65
N GLU A 582 1.07 24.47 -8.31
CA GLU A 582 1.69 25.39 -9.26
C GLU A 582 2.46 24.66 -10.37
N LYS A 583 3.17 23.57 -10.04
CA LYS A 583 3.85 22.71 -11.03
C LYS A 583 2.87 22.09 -12.00
N ILE A 584 1.75 21.55 -11.53
CA ILE A 584 0.67 21.04 -12.37
C ILE A 584 0.19 22.13 -13.34
N ARG A 585 -0.06 23.35 -12.83
CA ARG A 585 -0.50 24.50 -13.64
C ARG A 585 0.49 24.91 -14.72
N VAL A 586 1.79 24.78 -14.46
CA VAL A 586 2.86 25.19 -15.38
C VAL A 586 3.20 24.09 -16.38
N LEU A 587 3.28 22.84 -15.93
CA LEU A 587 3.70 21.70 -16.73
C LEU A 587 2.59 21.22 -17.67
N ASP A 588 1.32 21.37 -17.32
CA ASP A 588 0.20 21.06 -18.20
C ASP A 588 -0.17 22.27 -19.09
N PRO A 589 0.08 22.22 -20.41
CA PRO A 589 -0.21 23.31 -21.32
C PRO A 589 -1.71 23.47 -21.61
N LEU A 590 -2.54 22.51 -21.19
CA LEU A 590 -4.00 22.53 -21.31
C LEU A 590 -4.70 22.77 -19.97
N TYR A 591 -3.95 22.96 -18.88
CA TYR A 591 -4.46 23.09 -17.52
C TYR A 591 -5.61 24.08 -17.41
N ARG A 592 -5.45 25.31 -17.91
CA ARG A 592 -6.49 26.35 -17.79
C ARG A 592 -7.82 25.95 -18.44
N ARG A 593 -7.74 25.19 -19.53
CA ARG A 593 -8.93 24.70 -20.24
C ARG A 593 -9.56 23.53 -19.48
N HIS A 594 -8.75 22.62 -18.96
CA HIS A 594 -9.20 21.51 -18.12
C HIS A 594 -9.82 22.00 -16.82
N GLU A 595 -9.14 22.88 -16.08
CA GLU A 595 -9.62 23.50 -14.84
C GLU A 595 -10.92 24.26 -15.05
N LYS A 596 -11.03 25.04 -16.14
CA LYS A 596 -12.30 25.72 -16.47
C LYS A 596 -13.42 24.71 -16.71
N LEU A 597 -13.14 23.64 -17.46
CA LEU A 597 -14.12 22.58 -17.72
C LEU A 597 -14.58 21.91 -16.41
N LYS A 598 -13.66 21.62 -15.48
CA LYS A 598 -13.98 21.08 -14.15
C LYS A 598 -14.85 22.04 -13.33
N LYS A 599 -14.53 23.34 -13.30
CA LYS A 599 -15.31 24.35 -12.57
C LYS A 599 -16.72 24.55 -13.13
N ASP A 600 -16.83 24.64 -14.46
CA ASP A 600 -18.12 24.77 -15.15
C ASP A 600 -19.02 23.56 -14.83
N LEU A 601 -18.44 22.35 -14.85
CA LEU A 601 -19.14 21.12 -14.53
C LEU A 601 -19.54 21.04 -13.06
N LEU A 602 -18.62 21.33 -12.13
CA LEU A 602 -18.86 21.26 -10.70
C LEU A 602 -20.07 22.11 -10.31
N ALA A 603 -20.12 23.35 -10.78
CA ALA A 603 -21.21 24.27 -10.47
C ALA A 603 -22.56 23.71 -10.97
N ALA A 604 -22.64 23.30 -12.25
CA ALA A 604 -23.87 22.77 -12.83
C ALA A 604 -24.27 21.40 -12.23
N GLY A 605 -23.29 20.55 -11.96
CA GLY A 605 -23.46 19.23 -11.37
C GLY A 605 -23.92 19.29 -9.91
N LEU A 606 -23.35 20.17 -9.09
CA LEU A 606 -23.79 20.37 -7.71
C LEU A 606 -25.16 21.01 -7.61
N GLU A 607 -25.48 21.99 -8.47
CA GLU A 607 -26.83 22.54 -8.55
C GLU A 607 -27.85 21.43 -8.85
N LEU A 608 -27.52 20.57 -9.81
CA LEU A 608 -28.37 19.43 -10.17
C LEU A 608 -28.46 18.42 -9.02
N ALA A 609 -27.34 17.99 -8.43
CA ALA A 609 -27.30 17.03 -7.34
C ALA A 609 -28.11 17.51 -6.11
N ARG A 610 -28.00 18.80 -5.76
CA ARG A 610 -28.82 19.42 -4.70
C ARG A 610 -30.31 19.36 -5.04
N SER A 611 -30.68 19.65 -6.29
CA SER A 611 -32.08 19.52 -6.74
C SER A 611 -32.61 18.09 -6.62
N TYR A 612 -31.81 17.06 -6.91
CA TYR A 612 -32.22 15.66 -6.71
C TYR A 612 -32.38 15.34 -5.21
N ARG A 613 -31.46 15.79 -4.35
CA ARG A 613 -31.59 15.65 -2.89
C ARG A 613 -32.88 16.29 -2.37
N ASP A 614 -33.17 17.53 -2.76
CA ASP A 614 -34.37 18.27 -2.34
C ASP A 614 -35.67 17.61 -2.81
N ARG A 615 -35.63 16.87 -3.92
CA ARG A 615 -36.75 16.08 -4.47
C ARG A 615 -36.89 14.69 -3.85
N GLY A 616 -36.05 14.34 -2.87
CA GLY A 616 -36.06 13.01 -2.24
C GLY A 616 -35.48 11.91 -3.14
N LEU A 617 -34.52 12.25 -4.00
CA LEU A 617 -33.81 11.32 -4.89
C LEU A 617 -32.30 11.25 -4.55
N PRO A 618 -31.94 10.84 -3.32
CA PRO A 618 -30.55 10.89 -2.85
C PRO A 618 -29.60 9.95 -3.60
N THR A 619 -30.05 8.81 -4.14
CA THR A 619 -29.18 7.92 -4.93
C THR A 619 -28.70 8.63 -6.19
N MET A 620 -29.57 9.38 -6.86
CA MET A 620 -29.16 10.22 -7.99
C MET A 620 -28.28 11.39 -7.57
N ALA A 621 -28.55 12.01 -6.42
CA ALA A 621 -27.69 13.07 -5.88
C ALA A 621 -26.24 12.57 -5.65
N LEU A 622 -26.10 11.37 -5.06
CA LEU A 622 -24.80 10.70 -4.89
C LEU A 622 -24.16 10.35 -6.24
N GLU A 623 -24.91 9.78 -7.18
CA GLU A 623 -24.39 9.40 -8.50
C GLU A 623 -23.89 10.62 -9.29
N ILE A 624 -24.63 11.73 -9.26
CA ILE A 624 -24.23 12.99 -9.90
C ILE A 624 -23.00 13.57 -9.21
N ALA A 625 -23.00 13.64 -7.87
CA ALA A 625 -21.84 14.13 -7.13
C ALA A 625 -20.59 13.28 -7.43
N ARG A 626 -20.70 11.95 -7.46
CA ARG A 626 -19.60 11.03 -7.83
C ARG A 626 -19.10 11.26 -9.25
N ARG A 627 -20.00 11.35 -10.24
CA ARG A 627 -19.63 11.55 -11.65
C ARG A 627 -19.02 12.92 -11.91
N MET A 628 -19.47 13.94 -11.21
CA MET A 628 -19.11 15.33 -11.47
C MET A 628 -17.99 15.86 -10.56
N SER A 629 -17.41 15.01 -9.70
CA SER A 629 -16.36 15.41 -8.75
C SER A 629 -14.92 15.23 -9.26
N ALA A 630 -14.72 14.72 -10.48
CA ALA A 630 -13.40 14.44 -11.09
C ALA A 630 -12.45 13.71 -10.11
N ASN A 631 -12.82 12.51 -9.65
CA ASN A 631 -12.16 11.75 -8.57
C ASN A 631 -12.18 12.46 -7.20
N PHE A 632 -13.26 13.18 -6.88
CA PHE A 632 -13.35 13.96 -5.65
C PHE A 632 -12.22 14.98 -5.45
N SER A 633 -11.53 15.39 -6.53
CA SER A 633 -10.47 16.41 -6.48
C SER A 633 -11.01 17.82 -6.16
N LEU A 634 -12.33 17.95 -6.04
CA LEU A 634 -13.05 19.19 -5.76
C LEU A 634 -13.72 19.06 -4.38
N PRO A 635 -13.23 19.79 -3.36
CA PRO A 635 -13.71 19.65 -1.98
C PRO A 635 -15.22 19.81 -1.83
N GLU A 636 -15.84 20.72 -2.58
CA GLU A 636 -17.28 21.00 -2.46
C GLU A 636 -18.17 19.82 -2.89
N ALA A 637 -17.72 19.02 -3.87
CA ALA A 637 -18.42 17.82 -4.29
C ALA A 637 -18.21 16.66 -3.31
N LEU A 638 -17.01 16.53 -2.78
CA LEU A 638 -16.68 15.53 -1.76
C LEU A 638 -17.46 15.79 -0.46
N ASP A 639 -17.53 17.04 -0.02
CA ASP A 639 -18.29 17.46 1.16
C ASP A 639 -19.78 17.15 0.99
N PHE A 640 -20.36 17.52 -0.17
CA PHE A 640 -21.76 17.23 -0.46
C PHE A 640 -22.05 15.73 -0.55
N TYR A 641 -21.20 14.95 -1.22
CA TYR A 641 -21.33 13.50 -1.30
C TYR A 641 -21.26 12.87 0.10
N THR A 642 -20.28 13.27 0.90
CA THR A 642 -20.08 12.81 2.28
C THR A 642 -21.29 13.13 3.15
N GLU A 643 -21.83 14.35 3.04
CA GLU A 643 -23.04 14.77 3.77
C GLU A 643 -24.23 13.88 3.43
N VAL A 644 -24.52 13.68 2.13
CA VAL A 644 -25.67 12.87 1.69
C VAL A 644 -25.47 11.40 2.02
N ALA A 645 -24.27 10.86 1.87
CA ALA A 645 -23.95 9.47 2.19
C ALA A 645 -24.12 9.21 3.70
N ARG A 646 -23.66 10.12 4.56
CA ARG A 646 -23.87 10.05 6.02
C ARG A 646 -25.33 10.17 6.41
N GLU A 647 -26.06 11.11 5.81
CA GLU A 647 -27.49 11.34 6.11
C GLU A 647 -28.35 10.13 5.74
N THR A 648 -28.07 9.50 4.58
CA THR A 648 -28.94 8.46 4.01
C THR A 648 -28.46 7.04 4.26
N GLY A 649 -27.15 6.84 4.48
CA GLY A 649 -26.53 5.52 4.58
C GLY A 649 -26.52 4.73 3.27
N ILE A 650 -26.76 5.39 2.12
CA ILE A 650 -26.82 4.75 0.79
C ILE A 650 -25.40 4.57 0.23
N SER A 651 -25.15 3.41 -0.39
CA SER A 651 -23.95 3.10 -1.16
C SER A 651 -24.27 2.92 -2.65
N LEU A 652 -23.39 3.43 -3.51
CA LEU A 652 -23.46 3.18 -4.96
C LEU A 652 -22.73 1.90 -5.38
N ALA A 653 -21.93 1.30 -4.49
CA ALA A 653 -21.20 0.08 -4.77
C ALA A 653 -22.15 -1.12 -4.90
N ARG A 654 -21.86 -2.04 -5.83
CA ARG A 654 -22.65 -3.26 -6.04
C ARG A 654 -21.75 -4.47 -6.00
N TRP A 655 -22.23 -5.51 -5.30
CA TRP A 655 -21.58 -6.81 -5.28
C TRP A 655 -21.57 -7.40 -6.69
N LYS A 656 -20.51 -8.13 -6.99
CA LYS A 656 -20.37 -8.93 -8.20
C LYS A 656 -20.04 -10.36 -7.81
N VAL A 657 -20.64 -11.34 -8.50
CA VAL A 657 -20.23 -12.75 -8.34
C VAL A 657 -18.90 -12.97 -9.06
N ALA A 658 -17.91 -13.49 -8.34
CA ALA A 658 -16.57 -13.75 -8.86
C ALA A 658 -16.50 -15.07 -9.65
N TYR A 659 -17.28 -16.06 -9.25
CA TYR A 659 -17.38 -17.36 -9.92
C TYR A 659 -18.48 -17.33 -10.97
N ASN A 660 -18.16 -17.67 -12.23
CA ASN A 660 -19.14 -17.62 -13.33
C ASN A 660 -20.24 -18.70 -13.23
N GLU A 661 -20.10 -19.65 -12.29
CA GLU A 661 -21.04 -20.75 -12.01
C GLU A 661 -21.11 -21.85 -13.10
N PHE A 662 -20.16 -21.84 -14.04
CA PHE A 662 -20.01 -22.85 -15.09
C PHE A 662 -18.68 -23.60 -14.97
N ASP A 663 -17.58 -22.86 -14.86
CA ASP A 663 -16.21 -23.36 -14.89
C ASP A 663 -15.27 -22.41 -14.12
N LEU A 664 -13.98 -22.74 -14.09
CA LEU A 664 -12.98 -21.93 -13.39
C LEU A 664 -12.33 -20.86 -14.29
N GLU A 665 -13.01 -20.41 -15.35
CA GLU A 665 -12.52 -19.27 -16.14
C GLU A 665 -12.35 -18.02 -15.26
N GLY A 666 -11.20 -17.37 -15.34
CA GLY A 666 -10.81 -16.26 -14.47
C GLY A 666 -10.33 -16.69 -13.07
N TRP A 667 -9.98 -17.97 -12.89
CA TRP A 667 -9.37 -18.50 -11.68
C TRP A 667 -8.08 -19.28 -11.99
N SER A 668 -7.08 -19.11 -11.15
CA SER A 668 -5.75 -19.72 -11.25
C SER A 668 -5.37 -20.37 -9.92
N GLY A 669 -5.05 -21.67 -9.87
CA GLY A 669 -4.67 -22.33 -8.62
C GLY A 669 -4.71 -23.86 -8.66
N GLY A 670 -4.58 -24.49 -7.48
CA GLY A 670 -4.29 -25.92 -7.35
C GLY A 670 -5.39 -26.88 -7.79
N ASP A 671 -4.99 -28.10 -8.13
CA ASP A 671 -5.84 -29.22 -8.61
C ASP A 671 -6.93 -29.71 -7.68
N ALA A 672 -6.83 -29.30 -6.43
CA ALA A 672 -7.80 -29.62 -5.43
C ALA A 672 -9.17 -29.03 -5.77
N TYR A 673 -9.23 -27.98 -6.62
CA TYR A 673 -10.45 -27.25 -6.91
C TYR A 673 -11.10 -27.68 -8.22
N ARG A 674 -12.42 -27.80 -8.21
CA ARG A 674 -13.22 -28.03 -9.42
C ARG A 674 -14.54 -27.27 -9.39
N ALA A 675 -14.98 -26.85 -10.56
CA ALA A 675 -16.33 -26.35 -10.75
C ALA A 675 -17.36 -27.48 -10.55
N TYR A 676 -18.43 -27.19 -9.81
CA TYR A 676 -19.55 -28.09 -9.58
C TYR A 676 -20.87 -27.31 -9.53
N GLY A 677 -21.38 -26.97 -10.72
CA GLY A 677 -22.56 -26.12 -10.86
C GLY A 677 -22.34 -24.75 -10.23
N LYS A 678 -23.25 -24.30 -9.36
CA LYS A 678 -23.14 -23.01 -8.64
C LYS A 678 -22.08 -22.97 -7.52
N MET A 679 -21.26 -24.02 -7.39
CA MET A 679 -20.32 -24.20 -6.29
C MET A 679 -18.93 -24.58 -6.81
N ILE A 680 -17.91 -24.21 -6.05
CA ILE A 680 -16.55 -24.73 -6.22
C ILE A 680 -16.32 -25.77 -5.13
N GLU A 681 -15.89 -26.97 -5.51
CA GLU A 681 -15.48 -28.00 -4.56
C GLU A 681 -13.96 -28.04 -4.45
N ALA A 682 -13.46 -28.11 -3.22
CA ALA A 682 -12.06 -28.40 -2.91
C ALA A 682 -11.93 -29.83 -2.37
N ASP A 683 -10.95 -30.61 -2.84
CA ASP A 683 -10.54 -31.91 -2.33
C ASP A 683 -9.02 -31.96 -2.23
N VAL A 684 -8.47 -31.52 -1.10
CA VAL A 684 -7.02 -31.44 -0.87
C VAL A 684 -6.55 -32.75 -0.26
N VAL A 685 -5.71 -33.49 -0.99
CA VAL A 685 -5.15 -34.76 -0.50
C VAL A 685 -3.91 -34.48 0.35
N ALA A 686 -3.86 -35.08 1.54
CA ALA A 686 -2.68 -35.01 2.40
C ALA A 686 -1.48 -35.69 1.71
N ASP A 687 -0.38 -34.95 1.57
CA ASP A 687 0.86 -35.46 1.03
C ASP A 687 1.83 -35.77 2.18
N PRO A 688 2.09 -37.05 2.48
CA PRO A 688 2.95 -37.45 3.59
C PRO A 688 4.43 -37.08 3.38
N SER A 689 4.84 -36.67 2.18
CA SER A 689 6.20 -36.17 1.92
C SER A 689 6.40 -34.70 2.33
N ILE A 690 5.31 -33.96 2.55
CA ILE A 690 5.36 -32.58 3.02
C ILE A 690 5.45 -32.61 4.55
N ALA A 691 6.65 -32.37 5.08
CA ALA A 691 6.86 -32.24 6.51
C ALA A 691 6.15 -30.99 7.05
N THR A 692 4.98 -31.15 7.65
CA THR A 692 4.31 -30.09 8.40
C THR A 692 4.86 -30.03 9.82
N ALA A 693 5.41 -28.88 10.20
CA ALA A 693 5.72 -28.60 11.60
C ALA A 693 4.44 -28.73 12.47
N ALA A 694 4.60 -29.00 13.75
CA ALA A 694 3.45 -29.07 14.65
C ALA A 694 2.69 -27.73 14.65
N GLY A 695 1.44 -27.74 14.18
CA GLY A 695 0.60 -26.54 14.06
C GLY A 695 0.55 -25.90 12.67
N THR A 696 1.28 -26.42 11.67
CA THR A 696 1.13 -25.98 10.27
C THR A 696 0.27 -26.96 9.48
N PHE A 697 -0.56 -26.44 8.57
CA PHE A 697 -1.44 -27.23 7.72
C PHE A 697 -0.92 -27.23 6.29
N GLN A 698 -1.05 -28.37 5.60
CA GLN A 698 -0.93 -28.39 4.15
C GLN A 698 -2.17 -27.70 3.57
N THR A 699 -1.94 -26.66 2.78
CA THR A 699 -2.99 -25.83 2.17
C THR A 699 -2.84 -25.75 0.67
N GLN A 700 -3.94 -25.56 -0.03
CA GLN A 700 -4.00 -25.24 -1.45
C GLN A 700 -4.88 -24.01 -1.65
N GLU A 701 -4.44 -23.09 -2.50
CA GLU A 701 -5.20 -21.89 -2.85
C GLU A 701 -5.80 -21.97 -4.26
N LEU A 702 -6.91 -21.27 -4.46
CA LEU A 702 -7.49 -20.96 -5.75
C LEU A 702 -7.64 -19.45 -5.85
N SER A 703 -6.83 -18.82 -6.69
CA SER A 703 -6.80 -17.36 -6.87
C SER A 703 -7.78 -16.94 -7.95
N CYS A 704 -8.44 -15.80 -7.76
CA CYS A 704 -9.23 -15.13 -8.79
C CYS A 704 -8.33 -14.17 -9.57
N ASP A 705 -8.48 -14.12 -10.89
CA ASP A 705 -7.71 -13.25 -11.80
C ASP A 705 -8.23 -11.80 -11.77
N VAL A 706 -8.45 -11.28 -10.56
CA VAL A 706 -8.86 -9.90 -10.30
C VAL A 706 -7.98 -9.37 -9.18
N THR A 707 -7.42 -8.18 -9.39
CA THR A 707 -6.62 -7.47 -8.39
C THR A 707 -7.37 -6.24 -7.88
N PHE A 708 -7.21 -5.94 -6.61
CA PHE A 708 -7.68 -4.68 -6.02
C PHE A 708 -6.50 -3.79 -5.66
N ASP A 709 -6.53 -2.57 -6.19
CA ASP A 709 -5.58 -1.49 -5.89
C ASP A 709 -6.16 -0.50 -4.85
N ALA A 710 -7.30 -0.86 -4.23
CA ALA A 710 -8.17 0.00 -3.45
C ALA A 710 -8.93 -0.80 -2.37
N ASP A 711 -9.84 -0.13 -1.67
CA ASP A 711 -10.76 -0.77 -0.71
C ASP A 711 -11.65 -1.81 -1.39
N PHE A 712 -11.87 -2.93 -0.71
CA PHE A 712 -12.71 -4.00 -1.23
C PHE A 712 -13.42 -4.78 -0.12
N SER A 713 -14.45 -5.51 -0.51
CA SER A 713 -15.04 -6.56 0.32
C SER A 713 -15.07 -7.88 -0.43
N LEU A 714 -14.89 -8.98 0.30
CA LEU A 714 -14.98 -10.34 -0.20
C LEU A 714 -15.92 -11.13 0.71
N GLU A 715 -16.87 -11.84 0.13
CA GLU A 715 -17.82 -12.71 0.84
C GLU A 715 -17.88 -14.07 0.16
N ALA A 716 -17.89 -15.15 0.94
CA ALA A 716 -18.22 -16.47 0.45
C ALA A 716 -19.06 -17.25 1.48
N GLU A 717 -19.92 -18.12 0.97
CA GLU A 717 -20.56 -19.16 1.77
C GLU A 717 -19.76 -20.44 1.62
N MET A 718 -19.40 -21.04 2.75
CA MET A 718 -18.46 -22.15 2.81
C MET A 718 -19.03 -23.30 3.63
N GLN A 719 -18.71 -24.54 3.27
CA GLN A 719 -19.14 -25.71 4.00
C GLN A 719 -18.00 -26.72 4.14
N PHE A 720 -17.74 -27.14 5.39
CA PHE A 720 -16.80 -28.21 5.67
C PHE A 720 -17.37 -29.55 5.18
N GLY A 721 -16.56 -30.25 4.38
CA GLY A 721 -16.78 -31.63 4.00
C GLY A 721 -16.00 -32.60 4.88
N ARG A 722 -15.95 -33.86 4.44
CA ARG A 722 -15.29 -34.93 5.20
C ARG A 722 -13.78 -34.69 5.28
N GLY A 723 -13.24 -34.73 6.50
CA GLY A 723 -11.80 -34.67 6.76
C GLY A 723 -11.17 -33.30 6.54
N ALA A 724 -11.97 -32.25 6.30
CA ALA A 724 -11.49 -30.89 6.15
C ALA A 724 -10.72 -30.45 7.39
N THR A 725 -9.54 -29.84 7.23
CA THR A 725 -8.77 -29.27 8.34
C THR A 725 -8.97 -27.78 8.50
N LEU A 726 -9.12 -27.04 7.39
CA LEU A 726 -9.47 -25.62 7.38
C LEU A 726 -10.06 -25.21 6.03
N MET A 727 -10.76 -24.08 6.00
CA MET A 727 -11.20 -23.39 4.77
C MET A 727 -11.31 -21.89 5.01
N GLY A 728 -11.15 -21.06 3.98
CA GLY A 728 -11.21 -19.61 4.15
C GLY A 728 -11.01 -18.80 2.87
N LEU A 729 -10.70 -17.53 3.08
CA LEU A 729 -10.46 -16.53 2.04
C LEU A 729 -9.00 -16.06 2.09
N CYS A 730 -8.35 -15.91 0.94
CA CYS A 730 -7.05 -15.25 0.82
C CYS A 730 -7.16 -13.89 0.11
N PHE A 731 -6.29 -12.94 0.48
CA PHE A 731 -6.28 -11.57 -0.02
C PHE A 731 -4.87 -10.96 0.09
N GLY A 732 -4.64 -9.81 -0.56
CA GLY A 732 -3.30 -9.19 -0.62
C GLY A 732 -2.26 -10.06 -1.31
N ARG A 733 -2.70 -10.96 -2.20
CA ARG A 733 -1.84 -11.95 -2.84
C ARG A 733 -0.88 -11.29 -3.82
N LYS A 734 0.41 -11.56 -3.63
CA LYS A 734 1.47 -11.21 -4.58
C LYS A 734 1.89 -12.42 -5.41
N ASP A 735 1.99 -13.58 -4.78
CA ASP A 735 2.23 -14.88 -5.41
C ASP A 735 1.71 -16.03 -4.53
N ALA A 736 1.92 -17.28 -4.94
CA ALA A 736 1.42 -18.48 -4.26
C ALA A 736 2.03 -18.74 -2.87
N THR A 737 3.02 -17.95 -2.47
CA THR A 737 3.72 -18.07 -1.19
C THR A 737 3.66 -16.81 -0.34
N ASN A 738 3.00 -15.75 -0.85
CA ASN A 738 2.95 -14.42 -0.26
C ASN A 738 1.52 -13.85 -0.33
N PHE A 739 0.75 -14.02 0.74
CA PHE A 739 -0.63 -13.53 0.87
C PHE A 739 -1.10 -13.50 2.33
N HIS A 740 -2.24 -12.86 2.57
CA HIS A 740 -2.98 -12.90 3.83
C HIS A 740 -4.17 -13.85 3.72
N ALA A 741 -4.56 -14.49 4.81
CA ALA A 741 -5.72 -15.37 4.86
C ALA A 741 -6.54 -15.19 6.14
N VAL A 742 -7.86 -15.27 6.00
CA VAL A 742 -8.79 -15.49 7.12
C VAL A 742 -9.35 -16.90 6.95
N VAL A 743 -9.02 -17.79 7.88
CA VAL A 743 -9.34 -19.22 7.80
C VAL A 743 -10.16 -19.67 9.00
N LEU A 744 -11.08 -20.60 8.75
CA LEU A 744 -11.90 -21.26 9.75
C LEU A 744 -11.44 -22.71 9.91
N HIS A 745 -11.45 -23.18 11.16
CA HIS A 745 -11.20 -24.57 11.52
C HIS A 745 -12.49 -25.27 11.91
N PRO A 746 -12.70 -26.55 11.55
CA PRO A 746 -13.90 -27.31 11.93
C PRO A 746 -14.10 -27.43 13.44
N SER A 747 -13.02 -27.26 14.23
CA SER A 747 -13.04 -27.26 15.69
C SER A 747 -13.61 -25.97 16.31
N GLY A 748 -13.98 -24.97 15.49
CA GLY A 748 -14.53 -23.71 15.98
C GLY A 748 -13.49 -22.64 16.28
N PHE A 749 -12.42 -22.58 15.48
CA PHE A 749 -11.45 -21.49 15.54
C PHE A 749 -11.44 -20.67 14.25
N LEU A 750 -11.10 -19.40 14.37
CA LEU A 750 -10.82 -18.49 13.28
C LEU A 750 -9.39 -17.98 13.45
N ASP A 751 -8.60 -18.10 12.38
CA ASP A 751 -7.25 -17.53 12.34
C ASP A 751 -7.19 -16.44 11.28
N ILE A 752 -6.52 -15.35 11.62
CA ILE A 752 -6.02 -14.39 10.63
C ILE A 752 -4.53 -14.63 10.52
N SER A 753 -4.07 -15.02 9.34
CA SER A 753 -2.70 -15.44 9.11
C SER A 753 -2.08 -14.76 7.90
N SER A 754 -0.77 -14.69 7.89
CA SER A 754 0.02 -14.32 6.71
C SER A 754 0.90 -15.49 6.30
N GLN A 755 0.94 -15.78 5.01
CA GLN A 755 1.96 -16.63 4.42
C GLN A 755 3.01 -15.75 3.73
N HIS A 756 4.28 -16.02 4.00
CA HIS A 756 5.42 -15.25 3.51
C HIS A 756 6.55 -16.20 3.14
N GLY A 757 6.90 -16.28 1.85
CA GLY A 757 7.89 -17.24 1.35
C GLY A 757 7.57 -18.69 1.73
N GLY A 758 6.28 -19.02 1.87
CA GLY A 758 5.79 -20.34 2.29
C GLY A 758 5.69 -20.55 3.80
N VAL A 759 6.22 -19.63 4.61
CA VAL A 759 6.16 -19.68 6.07
C VAL A 759 4.88 -18.99 6.56
N TRP A 760 4.14 -19.67 7.43
CA TRP A 760 2.93 -19.15 8.06
C TRP A 760 3.24 -18.38 9.35
N THR A 761 2.61 -17.22 9.50
CA THR A 761 2.57 -16.45 10.75
C THR A 761 1.12 -16.19 11.11
N VAL A 762 0.68 -16.71 12.25
CA VAL A 762 -0.66 -16.45 12.79
C VAL A 762 -0.64 -15.07 13.46
N ARG A 763 -1.51 -14.17 13.01
CA ARG A 763 -1.66 -12.80 13.53
C ARG A 763 -2.77 -12.67 14.56
N ASP A 764 -3.82 -13.48 14.41
CA ASP A 764 -4.91 -13.61 15.39
C ASP A 764 -5.38 -15.06 15.40
N HIS A 765 -5.69 -15.57 16.58
CA HIS A 765 -6.25 -16.90 16.80
C HIS A 765 -7.37 -16.78 17.84
N ARG A 766 -8.60 -17.18 17.49
CA ARG A 766 -9.74 -17.06 18.41
C ARG A 766 -10.78 -18.14 18.22
N SER A 767 -11.49 -18.43 19.32
CA SER A 767 -12.67 -19.29 19.30
C SER A 767 -13.85 -18.58 18.66
N VAL A 768 -14.56 -19.26 17.75
CA VAL A 768 -15.77 -18.77 17.09
C VAL A 768 -16.84 -19.86 17.07
N LYS A 769 -18.11 -19.44 17.09
CA LYS A 769 -19.24 -20.36 16.97
C LYS A 769 -19.59 -20.58 15.50
N LEU A 770 -19.45 -21.82 15.04
CA LEU A 770 -19.81 -22.19 13.67
C LEU A 770 -21.26 -22.68 13.59
N GLY A 771 -22.01 -22.17 12.61
CA GLY A 771 -23.35 -22.64 12.29
C GLY A 771 -23.39 -24.08 11.76
N LYS A 772 -24.55 -24.74 11.83
CA LYS A 772 -24.79 -26.03 11.15
C LYS A 772 -25.20 -25.75 9.70
N GLY A 773 -24.29 -25.97 8.74
CA GLY A 773 -24.59 -25.81 7.31
C GLY A 773 -23.56 -24.94 6.59
N TRP A 774 -24.05 -24.09 5.69
CA TRP A 774 -23.24 -23.07 5.01
C TRP A 774 -22.90 -21.94 5.99
N ILE A 775 -21.62 -21.68 6.12
CA ILE A 775 -21.04 -20.64 6.97
C ILE A 775 -20.68 -19.46 6.06
N LYS A 776 -21.19 -18.28 6.37
CA LYS A 776 -20.85 -17.08 5.60
C LYS A 776 -19.65 -16.38 6.23
N LEU A 777 -18.54 -16.31 5.50
CA LEU A 777 -17.39 -15.50 5.87
C LEU A 777 -17.33 -14.28 4.97
N ARG A 778 -17.22 -13.10 5.58
CA ARG A 778 -16.99 -11.84 4.87
C ARG A 778 -15.80 -11.12 5.48
N ILE A 779 -14.98 -10.55 4.62
CA ILE A 779 -13.92 -9.61 4.98
C ILE A 779 -14.16 -8.28 4.27
N ASP A 780 -13.97 -7.19 4.99
CA ASP A 780 -13.93 -5.83 4.46
C ASP A 780 -12.52 -5.28 4.68
N VAL A 781 -11.89 -4.79 3.62
CA VAL A 781 -10.60 -4.10 3.68
C VAL A 781 -10.81 -2.65 3.30
N VAL A 782 -10.54 -1.75 4.25
CA VAL A 782 -10.66 -0.30 4.08
C VAL A 782 -9.36 0.34 4.56
N ASP A 783 -8.65 0.99 3.65
CA ASP A 783 -7.26 1.42 3.80
C ASP A 783 -6.34 0.24 4.17
N ASP A 784 -5.87 0.19 5.42
CA ASP A 784 -5.08 -0.90 5.99
C ASP A 784 -5.84 -1.65 7.10
N ASN A 785 -7.16 -1.44 7.24
CA ASN A 785 -7.99 -2.10 8.24
C ASN A 785 -8.74 -3.28 7.64
N LEU A 786 -8.60 -4.45 8.24
CA LEU A 786 -9.36 -5.66 7.98
C LEU A 786 -10.48 -5.80 9.01
N ASP A 787 -11.73 -5.80 8.55
CA ASP A 787 -12.90 -6.16 9.37
C ASP A 787 -13.44 -7.53 8.93
N VAL A 788 -13.67 -8.41 9.91
CA VAL A 788 -14.11 -9.80 9.68
C VAL A 788 -15.50 -10.03 10.24
N TYR A 789 -16.36 -10.63 9.41
CA TYR A 789 -17.73 -10.98 9.75
C TYR A 789 -18.00 -12.46 9.52
N LEU A 790 -18.71 -13.09 10.45
CA LEU A 790 -19.08 -14.50 10.40
C LEU A 790 -20.60 -14.64 10.61
N ASP A 791 -21.28 -15.26 9.65
CA ASP A 791 -22.74 -15.40 9.61
C ASP A 791 -23.47 -14.06 9.81
N GLY A 792 -22.88 -12.98 9.28
CA GLY A 792 -23.39 -11.60 9.39
C GLY A 792 -23.06 -10.89 10.71
N ASN A 793 -22.43 -11.57 11.67
CA ASN A 793 -22.01 -10.97 12.94
C ASN A 793 -20.58 -10.47 12.83
N TYR A 794 -20.32 -9.31 13.43
CA TYR A 794 -18.97 -8.77 13.52
C TYR A 794 -18.11 -9.60 14.48
N VAL A 795 -16.90 -9.95 14.05
CA VAL A 795 -15.96 -10.80 14.81
C VAL A 795 -14.71 -10.05 15.26
N ARG A 796 -14.05 -9.31 14.35
CA ARG A 796 -12.76 -8.66 14.62
C ARG A 796 -12.50 -7.53 13.63
N SER A 797 -11.85 -6.46 14.10
CA SER A 797 -11.14 -5.50 13.27
C SER A 797 -9.65 -5.57 13.60
N MET A 798 -8.80 -5.54 12.58
CA MET A 798 -7.35 -5.59 12.73
C MET A 798 -6.67 -4.67 11.73
N LYS A 799 -5.70 -3.89 12.20
CA LYS A 799 -4.82 -3.13 11.32
C LYS A 799 -3.79 -4.06 10.71
N MET A 800 -3.72 -4.08 9.39
CA MET A 800 -2.74 -4.81 8.59
C MET A 800 -1.45 -4.01 8.47
N PRO A 801 -0.31 -4.63 8.09
CA PRO A 801 0.99 -3.94 8.10
C PRO A 801 1.03 -2.65 7.26
N SER A 802 0.35 -2.63 6.12
CA SER A 802 0.25 -1.46 5.24
C SER A 802 -0.88 -1.62 4.20
N ARG A 803 -1.29 -0.52 3.54
CA ARG A 803 -2.19 -0.55 2.38
C ARG A 803 -1.64 -1.43 1.27
N ASP A 804 -0.34 -1.39 1.01
CA ASP A 804 0.29 -2.24 0.00
C ASP A 804 0.20 -3.73 0.33
N SER A 805 0.33 -4.11 1.61
CA SER A 805 0.24 -5.53 2.02
C SER A 805 -1.12 -6.16 1.72
N VAL A 806 -2.19 -5.37 1.77
CA VAL A 806 -3.57 -5.86 1.53
C VAL A 806 -4.02 -5.72 0.07
N LYS A 807 -3.29 -4.95 -0.76
CA LYS A 807 -3.51 -4.83 -2.20
C LYS A 807 -2.98 -6.05 -2.95
N GLY A 808 -3.65 -6.42 -4.02
CA GLY A 808 -3.26 -7.54 -4.87
C GLY A 808 -4.40 -8.50 -5.16
N GLY A 809 -4.06 -9.76 -5.42
CA GLY A 809 -5.03 -10.81 -5.73
C GLY A 809 -5.80 -11.30 -4.50
N PHE A 810 -6.91 -11.99 -4.75
CA PHE A 810 -7.72 -12.65 -3.74
C PHE A 810 -8.14 -14.04 -4.21
N GLY A 811 -8.66 -14.84 -3.29
CA GLY A 811 -9.05 -16.21 -3.62
C GLY A 811 -9.61 -16.99 -2.46
N LEU A 812 -9.64 -18.30 -2.66
CA LEU A 812 -10.07 -19.30 -1.69
C LEU A 812 -8.87 -20.08 -1.19
N ILE A 813 -8.93 -20.52 0.06
CA ILE A 813 -7.92 -21.42 0.63
C ILE A 813 -8.59 -22.60 1.34
N CYS A 814 -8.00 -23.77 1.20
CA CYS A 814 -8.46 -25.00 1.82
C CYS A 814 -7.27 -25.80 2.35
N GLY A 815 -7.41 -26.38 3.53
CA GLY A 815 -6.50 -27.41 4.04
C GLY A 815 -6.87 -28.79 3.51
N THR A 816 -6.17 -29.83 3.97
CA THR A 816 -6.50 -31.23 3.64
C THR A 816 -7.97 -31.57 3.88
N GLY A 817 -8.53 -32.46 3.06
CA GLY A 817 -9.93 -32.86 3.08
C GLY A 817 -10.80 -32.08 2.11
N ARG A 818 -12.12 -32.18 2.29
CA ARG A 818 -13.10 -31.60 1.37
C ARG A 818 -13.73 -30.32 1.89
N ALA A 819 -13.85 -29.31 1.05
CA ALA A 819 -14.65 -28.11 1.33
C ALA A 819 -15.48 -27.72 0.12
N GLN A 820 -16.54 -26.95 0.33
CA GLN A 820 -17.39 -26.42 -0.73
C GLN A 820 -17.56 -24.92 -0.54
N PHE A 821 -17.54 -24.18 -1.64
CA PHE A 821 -17.69 -22.73 -1.68
C PHE A 821 -18.82 -22.37 -2.65
N GLN A 822 -19.67 -21.42 -2.28
CA GLN A 822 -20.70 -20.86 -3.17
C GLN A 822 -20.88 -19.38 -2.87
N ASN A 823 -21.63 -18.67 -3.74
CA ASN A 823 -21.91 -17.25 -3.54
C ASN A 823 -20.64 -16.43 -3.29
N ILE A 824 -19.56 -16.73 -4.03
CA ILE A 824 -18.28 -16.03 -3.91
C ILE A 824 -18.45 -14.67 -4.58
N ARG A 825 -18.47 -13.61 -3.77
CA ARG A 825 -18.84 -12.26 -4.17
C ARG A 825 -17.74 -11.29 -3.80
N LEU A 826 -17.49 -10.36 -4.71
CA LEU A 826 -16.54 -9.27 -4.53
C LEU A 826 -17.26 -7.92 -4.62
N LEU A 827 -16.79 -6.95 -3.86
CA LEU A 827 -17.25 -5.57 -3.90
C LEU A 827 -16.01 -4.69 -4.07
N ALA A 828 -15.74 -4.28 -5.31
CA ALA A 828 -14.67 -3.33 -5.59
C ALA A 828 -15.15 -1.91 -5.28
N ARG A 829 -14.40 -1.14 -4.51
CA ARG A 829 -14.67 0.29 -4.29
C ARG A 829 -13.60 1.13 -4.98
N ASP A 830 -13.97 2.34 -5.37
CA ASP A 830 -13.00 3.29 -5.92
C ASP A 830 -12.11 3.80 -4.76
N PRO A 831 -10.77 3.85 -4.91
CA PRO A 831 -9.88 4.26 -3.83
C PRO A 831 -10.09 5.71 -3.36
N HIS A 832 -10.77 6.54 -4.16
CA HIS A 832 -11.10 7.92 -3.80
C HIS A 832 -12.56 8.09 -3.35
N ASP A 833 -13.38 7.05 -3.43
CA ASP A 833 -14.76 7.11 -2.94
C ASP A 833 -14.77 7.05 -1.41
N PRO A 834 -15.16 8.14 -0.72
CA PRO A 834 -15.20 8.16 0.74
C PRO A 834 -16.28 7.21 1.30
N ALA A 835 -17.18 6.67 0.46
CA ALA A 835 -18.26 5.80 0.89
C ALA A 835 -17.74 4.59 1.67
N ALA A 836 -16.60 3.99 1.28
CA ALA A 836 -16.02 2.86 2.01
C ALA A 836 -15.73 3.21 3.48
N ARG A 837 -15.07 4.35 3.69
CA ARG A 837 -14.70 4.87 5.02
C ARG A 837 -15.93 5.30 5.80
N ILE A 838 -16.87 6.00 5.18
CA ILE A 838 -18.13 6.42 5.79
C ILE A 838 -18.98 5.20 6.19
N GLU A 839 -19.12 4.21 5.31
CA GLU A 839 -19.86 2.98 5.58
C GLU A 839 -19.23 2.22 6.75
N ARG A 840 -17.89 2.12 6.76
CA ARG A 840 -17.17 1.52 7.88
C ARG A 840 -17.40 2.30 9.18
N GLU A 841 -17.25 3.62 9.16
CA GLU A 841 -17.52 4.47 10.32
C GLU A 841 -18.95 4.26 10.86
N LEU A 842 -19.96 4.36 9.99
CA LEU A 842 -21.37 4.14 10.36
C LEU A 842 -21.63 2.70 10.84
N ALA A 843 -20.98 1.70 10.23
CA ALA A 843 -21.08 0.31 10.66
C ALA A 843 -20.48 0.14 12.07
N MET A 844 -19.31 0.73 12.32
CA MET A 844 -18.66 0.71 13.63
C MET A 844 -19.48 1.47 14.69
N GLU A 845 -20.07 2.62 14.34
CA GLU A 845 -20.98 3.35 15.22
C GLU A 845 -22.24 2.53 15.54
N ARG A 846 -22.82 1.84 14.55
CA ARG A 846 -23.96 0.93 14.78
C ARG A 846 -23.56 -0.24 15.67
N LEU A 847 -22.40 -0.85 15.45
CA LEU A 847 -21.88 -1.95 16.27
C LEU A 847 -21.63 -1.51 17.72
N ALA A 848 -21.10 -0.30 17.93
CA ALA A 848 -20.91 0.28 19.25
C ALA A 848 -22.25 0.41 20.01
N ASN A 849 -23.32 0.76 19.29
CA ASN A 849 -24.65 0.99 19.86
C ASN A 849 -25.56 -0.25 19.88
N ALA A 850 -25.23 -1.34 19.15
CA ALA A 850 -26.07 -2.53 19.02
C ALA A 850 -25.37 -3.79 19.60
N GLU A 851 -25.89 -4.30 20.71
CA GLU A 851 -25.39 -5.51 21.39
C GLU A 851 -25.71 -6.81 20.61
N ILE A 852 -26.73 -6.80 19.74
CA ILE A 852 -27.27 -7.99 19.05
C ILE A 852 -26.45 -8.40 17.81
N GLN A 853 -25.64 -7.50 17.22
CA GLN A 853 -24.86 -7.79 16.00
C GLN A 853 -23.40 -8.22 16.26
N ARG A 854 -23.03 -8.36 17.54
CA ARG A 854 -21.69 -8.76 17.99
C ARG A 854 -21.68 -10.21 18.43
N ALA A 855 -20.55 -10.89 18.28
CA ALA A 855 -20.34 -12.16 18.95
C ALA A 855 -20.47 -11.97 20.48
N PRO A 856 -21.28 -12.78 21.20
CA PRO A 856 -21.51 -12.60 22.63
C PRO A 856 -20.21 -12.54 23.44
N GLY A 857 -20.05 -11.46 24.20
CA GLY A 857 -18.88 -11.20 25.04
C GLY A 857 -17.63 -10.72 24.29
N SER A 858 -17.70 -10.31 23.01
CA SER A 858 -16.61 -9.63 22.32
C SER A 858 -16.70 -8.10 22.48
N PHE A 859 -15.56 -7.47 22.76
CA PHE A 859 -15.47 -6.05 23.07
C PHE A 859 -14.46 -5.28 22.19
N THR A 860 -13.80 -5.93 21.23
CA THR A 860 -12.88 -5.26 20.29
C THR A 860 -13.50 -4.00 19.67
N GLY A 861 -12.81 -2.87 19.78
CA GLY A 861 -13.17 -1.58 19.22
C GLY A 861 -14.12 -0.74 20.09
N ILE A 862 -14.52 -1.23 21.26
CA ILE A 862 -15.45 -0.54 22.16
C ILE A 862 -14.99 -0.66 23.62
N ALA A 863 -15.55 0.17 24.50
CA ALA A 863 -15.33 0.03 25.94
C ALA A 863 -16.07 -1.21 26.48
N PRO A 864 -15.41 -2.10 27.24
CA PRO A 864 -16.07 -3.24 27.85
C PRO A 864 -16.90 -2.80 29.08
N PRO A 865 -17.87 -3.61 29.54
CA PRO A 865 -18.64 -3.30 30.74
C PRO A 865 -17.72 -3.25 31.98
N GLU A 866 -18.09 -2.42 32.95
CA GLU A 866 -17.35 -2.30 34.21
C GLU A 866 -17.40 -3.62 34.99
N PRO A 867 -16.24 -4.20 35.39
CA PRO A 867 -16.21 -5.41 36.20
C PRO A 867 -16.91 -5.21 37.56
N GLU A 868 -17.91 -6.04 37.85
CA GLU A 868 -18.53 -6.09 39.17
C GLU A 868 -17.64 -6.92 40.12
N ILE A 869 -16.82 -6.22 40.89
CA ILE A 869 -15.91 -6.83 41.88
C ILE A 869 -16.59 -7.00 43.24
N GLY A 870 -16.50 -8.21 43.81
CA GLY A 870 -17.03 -8.51 45.14
C GLY A 870 -15.99 -8.42 46.28
N GLU A 871 -14.71 -8.69 46.00
CA GLU A 871 -13.62 -8.62 46.98
C GLU A 871 -12.28 -8.33 46.28
N LEU A 872 -11.46 -7.45 46.86
CA LEU A 872 -10.09 -7.20 46.43
C LEU A 872 -9.14 -8.21 47.08
N ILE A 873 -8.29 -8.86 46.28
CA ILE A 873 -7.35 -9.89 46.74
C ILE A 873 -5.91 -9.35 46.84
N GLN A 874 -5.45 -8.63 45.80
CA GLN A 874 -4.09 -8.10 45.70
C GLN A 874 -4.08 -6.75 44.98
N GLY A 875 -3.20 -5.83 45.40
CA GLY A 875 -2.97 -4.56 44.71
C GLY A 875 -4.12 -3.55 44.85
N GLU A 876 -4.21 -2.61 43.91
CA GLU A 876 -5.26 -1.61 43.83
C GLU A 876 -6.05 -1.82 42.54
N PHE A 877 -7.27 -2.39 42.65
CA PHE A 877 -8.16 -2.55 41.50
C PHE A 877 -8.94 -1.27 41.27
N ARG A 878 -8.79 -0.68 40.08
CA ARG A 878 -9.42 0.58 39.67
C ARG A 878 -10.53 0.33 38.64
N PRO A 879 -11.65 1.07 38.74
CA PRO A 879 -12.67 1.06 37.71
C PRO A 879 -12.10 1.40 36.33
N LEU A 880 -12.62 0.79 35.27
CA LEU A 880 -12.16 1.01 33.90
C LEU A 880 -12.31 2.47 33.47
N ALA A 881 -13.37 3.14 33.93
CA ALA A 881 -13.57 4.57 33.68
C ALA A 881 -12.44 5.46 34.23
N GLU A 882 -11.77 5.05 35.31
CA GLU A 882 -10.63 5.77 35.89
C GLU A 882 -9.30 5.50 35.16
N LEU A 883 -9.26 4.49 34.29
CA LEU A 883 -8.09 4.17 33.49
C LEU A 883 -8.03 4.98 32.20
N ILE A 884 -9.11 5.67 31.81
CA ILE A 884 -9.10 6.56 30.65
C ILE A 884 -7.94 7.56 30.75
N GLY A 885 -7.16 7.65 29.68
CA GLY A 885 -5.88 8.35 29.57
C GLY A 885 -4.67 7.45 29.75
N ARG A 886 -4.85 6.16 30.04
CA ARG A 886 -3.76 5.17 30.19
C ARG A 886 -4.17 3.82 29.60
N PRO A 887 -3.26 3.08 28.96
CA PRO A 887 -3.55 1.71 28.56
C PRO A 887 -3.73 0.78 29.76
N ALA A 888 -4.54 -0.26 29.58
CA ALA A 888 -4.74 -1.27 30.61
C ALA A 888 -4.93 -2.67 30.03
N ALA A 889 -4.59 -3.71 30.77
CA ALA A 889 -4.92 -5.10 30.48
C ALA A 889 -5.86 -5.63 31.55
N LEU A 890 -7.08 -5.99 31.14
CA LEU A 890 -8.05 -6.69 31.97
C LEU A 890 -7.91 -8.20 31.71
N ILE A 891 -7.45 -8.93 32.72
CA ILE A 891 -7.10 -10.34 32.64
C ILE A 891 -8.19 -11.17 33.34
N PHE A 892 -8.65 -12.23 32.69
CA PHE A 892 -9.50 -13.24 33.29
C PHE A 892 -8.68 -14.49 33.53
N TRP A 893 -8.56 -14.83 34.82
CA TRP A 893 -7.60 -15.82 35.29
C TRP A 893 -8.17 -16.58 36.49
N ALA A 894 -7.76 -17.84 36.65
CA ALA A 894 -8.12 -18.64 37.82
C ALA A 894 -7.00 -19.63 38.18
N PRO A 895 -6.78 -19.93 39.47
CA PRO A 895 -5.78 -20.90 39.92
C PRO A 895 -5.82 -22.25 39.19
N TYR A 896 -7.00 -22.86 39.04
CA TYR A 896 -7.11 -24.16 38.34
C TYR A 896 -6.67 -24.09 36.86
N GLN A 897 -6.88 -22.95 36.20
CA GLN A 897 -6.46 -22.79 34.81
C GLN A 897 -4.96 -22.57 34.75
N ASP A 898 -4.38 -21.86 35.71
CA ASP A 898 -2.95 -21.61 35.80
C ASP A 898 -2.17 -22.91 36.08
N GLU A 899 -2.75 -23.86 36.83
CA GLU A 899 -2.21 -25.21 36.98
C GLU A 899 -2.17 -26.00 35.66
N LEU A 900 -3.12 -25.74 34.74
CA LEU A 900 -3.19 -26.39 33.42
C LEU A 900 -2.31 -25.69 32.39
N ILE A 901 -2.26 -24.36 32.43
CA ILE A 901 -1.54 -23.48 31.52
C ILE A 901 -0.89 -22.39 32.40
N PRO A 902 0.36 -22.58 32.85
CA PRO A 902 1.04 -21.58 33.68
C PRO A 902 1.15 -20.21 33.00
N THR A 903 0.51 -19.19 33.57
CA THR A 903 0.40 -17.83 33.03
C THR A 903 0.80 -16.72 33.99
N THR A 904 0.83 -17.01 35.30
CA THR A 904 1.21 -16.05 36.35
C THR A 904 2.55 -15.35 36.07
N GLU A 905 3.60 -16.09 35.68
CA GLU A 905 4.92 -15.51 35.38
C GLU A 905 4.89 -14.56 34.17
N TYR A 906 4.06 -14.86 33.17
CA TYR A 906 3.90 -13.99 32.00
C TYR A 906 3.24 -12.67 32.38
N TYR A 907 2.18 -12.70 33.20
CA TYR A 907 1.52 -11.47 33.65
C TYR A 907 2.44 -10.60 34.52
N ALA A 908 3.28 -11.23 35.34
CA ALA A 908 4.31 -10.53 36.10
C ALA A 908 5.34 -9.87 35.17
N HIS A 909 5.79 -10.58 34.14
CA HIS A 909 6.72 -10.07 33.15
C HIS A 909 6.15 -8.86 32.39
N LEU A 910 4.90 -8.97 31.90
CA LEU A 910 4.23 -7.84 31.24
C LEU A 910 4.11 -6.62 32.16
N ALA A 911 3.76 -6.83 33.43
CA ALA A 911 3.66 -5.76 34.40
C ALA A 911 5.01 -5.12 34.72
N GLU A 912 6.09 -5.90 34.76
CA GLU A 912 7.46 -5.42 34.96
C GLU A 912 7.95 -4.58 33.77
N GLU A 913 7.71 -5.06 32.54
CA GLU A 913 8.17 -4.39 31.32
C GLU A 913 7.36 -3.12 31.01
N TYR A 914 6.02 -3.24 31.03
CA TYR A 914 5.13 -2.19 30.54
C TYR A 914 4.49 -1.34 31.64
N GLY A 915 4.45 -1.83 32.87
CA GLY A 915 3.97 -1.06 34.03
C GLY A 915 4.71 0.28 34.22
N PRO A 916 6.04 0.33 34.09
CA PRO A 916 6.80 1.57 34.14
C PRO A 916 6.49 2.56 33.01
N LEU A 917 5.90 2.12 31.90
CA LEU A 917 5.43 2.97 30.79
C LEU A 917 4.00 3.49 31.02
N GLY A 918 3.36 3.09 32.13
CA GLY A 918 2.03 3.55 32.52
C GLY A 918 0.90 2.57 32.22
N VAL A 919 1.19 1.40 31.63
CA VAL A 919 0.20 0.35 31.37
C VAL A 919 -0.25 -0.30 32.69
N ARG A 920 -1.55 -0.52 32.88
CA ARG A 920 -2.10 -1.11 34.11
C ARG A 920 -2.56 -2.54 33.90
N PHE A 921 -2.20 -3.45 34.79
CA PHE A 921 -2.59 -4.86 34.70
C PHE A 921 -3.53 -5.22 35.85
N GLN A 922 -4.73 -5.72 35.52
CA GLN A 922 -5.77 -6.05 36.49
C GLN A 922 -6.41 -7.39 36.15
N ALA A 923 -6.37 -8.35 37.07
CA ALA A 923 -6.92 -9.68 36.92
C ALA A 923 -8.22 -9.86 37.72
N VAL A 924 -9.20 -10.55 37.13
CA VAL A 924 -10.47 -10.92 37.75
C VAL A 924 -10.58 -12.44 37.82
N VAL A 925 -10.77 -12.96 39.02
CA VAL A 925 -10.96 -14.39 39.30
C VAL A 925 -12.43 -14.68 39.64
N SER A 926 -12.96 -15.79 39.12
CA SER A 926 -14.33 -16.21 39.41
C SER A 926 -14.51 -16.72 40.84
N ASN A 927 -15.76 -16.98 41.23
CA ASN A 927 -16.10 -17.59 42.51
C ASN A 927 -15.90 -19.12 42.60
N GLN A 928 -15.18 -19.73 41.64
CA GLN A 928 -14.84 -21.16 41.69
C GLN A 928 -13.82 -21.50 42.78
N HIS A 929 -13.06 -20.50 43.24
CA HIS A 929 -12.17 -20.59 44.40
C HIS A 929 -12.62 -19.60 45.47
N SER A 930 -12.35 -19.92 46.74
CA SER A 930 -12.46 -18.98 47.85
C SER A 930 -11.32 -17.97 47.83
N ALA A 931 -11.54 -16.79 48.43
CA ALA A 931 -10.52 -15.75 48.50
C ALA A 931 -9.23 -16.20 49.21
N ASP A 932 -9.34 -17.09 50.20
CA ASP A 932 -8.19 -17.63 50.92
C ASP A 932 -7.40 -18.62 50.06
N GLU A 933 -8.07 -19.44 49.22
CA GLU A 933 -7.40 -20.30 48.24
C GLU A 933 -6.66 -19.47 47.18
N VAL A 934 -7.27 -18.40 46.68
CA VAL A 934 -6.60 -17.49 45.72
C VAL A 934 -5.40 -16.80 46.38
N ARG A 935 -5.54 -16.30 47.62
CA ARG A 935 -4.41 -15.71 48.37
C ARG A 935 -3.28 -16.70 48.62
N ALA A 936 -3.61 -17.94 48.96
CA ALA A 936 -2.63 -19.00 49.14
C ALA A 936 -1.90 -19.30 47.82
N TYR A 937 -2.63 -19.39 46.70
CA TYR A 937 -2.03 -19.61 45.38
C TYR A 937 -1.07 -18.48 44.99
N LEU A 938 -1.48 -17.22 45.15
CA LEU A 938 -0.65 -16.04 44.85
C LEU A 938 0.58 -15.91 45.75
N ALA A 939 0.57 -16.50 46.94
CA ALA A 939 1.74 -16.53 47.81
C ALA A 939 2.83 -17.47 47.27
N GLU A 940 2.44 -18.52 46.55
CA GLU A 940 3.35 -19.46 45.88
C GLU A 940 3.69 -19.01 44.46
N HIS A 941 2.77 -18.34 43.78
CA HIS A 941 2.88 -17.85 42.41
C HIS A 941 2.61 -16.33 42.37
N PRO A 942 3.60 -15.49 42.72
CA PRO A 942 3.38 -14.05 42.83
C PRO A 942 3.19 -13.39 41.47
N MET A 943 2.18 -12.50 41.37
CA MET A 943 1.96 -11.60 40.22
C MET A 943 2.28 -10.14 40.59
N PRO A 944 3.56 -9.76 40.78
CA PRO A 944 3.91 -8.38 41.11
C PRO A 944 3.42 -7.42 40.02
N GLY A 945 2.88 -6.27 40.44
CA GLY A 945 2.37 -5.24 39.52
C GLY A 945 0.98 -5.51 38.94
N VAL A 946 0.38 -6.69 39.20
CA VAL A 946 -0.98 -7.04 38.78
C VAL A 946 -1.95 -6.89 39.96
N ALA A 947 -3.02 -6.11 39.79
CA ALA A 947 -4.11 -6.06 40.78
C ALA A 947 -5.02 -7.28 40.59
N VAL A 948 -5.39 -7.99 41.66
CA VAL A 948 -6.25 -9.19 41.57
C VAL A 948 -7.52 -8.97 42.37
N ALA A 949 -8.67 -9.22 41.76
CA ALA A 949 -9.98 -9.02 42.34
C ALA A 949 -10.92 -10.21 42.05
N MET A 950 -11.87 -10.46 42.93
CA MET A 950 -12.76 -11.63 42.86
C MET A 950 -14.19 -11.24 42.48
N ASP A 951 -14.70 -11.90 41.46
CA ASP A 951 -16.10 -11.85 41.03
C ASP A 951 -16.94 -12.85 41.83
N ARG A 952 -17.25 -12.49 43.09
CA ARG A 952 -18.00 -13.34 44.03
C ARG A 952 -19.36 -13.79 43.51
N MET A 953 -20.01 -12.94 42.70
CA MET A 953 -21.36 -13.18 42.20
C MET A 953 -21.39 -13.77 40.78
N ARG A 954 -20.23 -14.01 40.17
CA ARG A 954 -20.06 -14.45 38.78
C ARG A 954 -20.67 -13.50 37.74
N LYS A 955 -20.97 -12.26 38.12
CA LYS A 955 -21.62 -11.31 37.22
C LYS A 955 -20.67 -10.78 36.15
N THR A 956 -19.41 -10.56 36.51
CA THR A 956 -18.39 -10.17 35.55
C THR A 956 -18.14 -11.32 34.58
N TYR A 957 -17.94 -12.55 35.06
CA TYR A 957 -17.71 -13.69 34.19
C TYR A 957 -18.88 -13.94 33.23
N ASP A 958 -20.12 -13.77 33.68
CA ASP A 958 -21.29 -13.90 32.82
C ASP A 958 -21.39 -12.73 31.81
N ALA A 959 -21.13 -11.49 32.23
CA ALA A 959 -21.13 -10.30 31.35
C ALA A 959 -20.07 -10.36 30.24
N PHE A 960 -18.92 -10.99 30.53
CA PHE A 960 -17.84 -11.21 29.57
C PHE A 960 -17.96 -12.54 28.80
N ASN A 961 -19.06 -13.28 29.00
CA ASN A 961 -19.35 -14.57 28.37
C ASN A 961 -18.22 -15.60 28.57
N LEU A 962 -17.77 -15.81 29.81
CA LEU A 962 -16.70 -16.74 30.17
C LEU A 962 -17.27 -18.08 30.66
N GLY A 963 -16.76 -19.20 30.12
CA GLY A 963 -17.10 -20.55 30.56
C GLY A 963 -17.48 -21.51 29.43
N ALA A 964 -18.19 -22.59 29.77
CA ALA A 964 -18.40 -23.76 28.89
C ALA A 964 -19.13 -23.48 27.56
N GLU A 965 -19.95 -22.43 27.50
CA GLU A 965 -20.67 -22.01 26.28
C GLU A 965 -20.12 -20.69 25.68
N GLY A 966 -19.02 -20.16 26.24
CA GLY A 966 -18.43 -18.88 25.88
C GLY A 966 -16.91 -18.96 25.69
N PHE A 967 -16.18 -17.91 26.05
CA PHE A 967 -14.72 -17.89 25.96
C PHE A 967 -14.08 -18.71 27.08
N GLY A 968 -12.99 -19.40 26.74
CA GLY A 968 -12.13 -20.11 27.68
C GLY A 968 -11.21 -19.17 28.47
N LEU A 969 -10.47 -19.76 29.41
CA LEU A 969 -9.37 -19.12 30.14
C LEU A 969 -8.04 -19.76 29.70
N PRO A 970 -6.92 -19.03 29.67
CA PRO A 970 -6.79 -17.61 30.02
C PRO A 970 -7.40 -16.68 28.95
N ARG A 971 -7.93 -15.54 29.38
CA ARG A 971 -8.39 -14.50 28.45
C ARG A 971 -7.98 -13.12 28.91
N ILE A 972 -7.53 -12.29 27.99
CA ILE A 972 -7.03 -10.95 28.30
C ILE A 972 -7.69 -9.97 27.32
N LEU A 973 -8.04 -8.78 27.81
CA LEU A 973 -8.47 -7.62 27.02
C LEU A 973 -7.43 -6.52 27.22
N LEU A 974 -6.83 -6.03 26.14
CA LEU A 974 -5.96 -4.86 26.11
C LEU A 974 -6.79 -3.63 25.73
N LEU A 975 -6.81 -2.63 26.60
CA LEU A 975 -7.54 -1.37 26.48
C LEU A 975 -6.58 -0.24 26.10
N ASP A 976 -6.99 0.60 25.16
CA ASP A 976 -6.32 1.85 24.79
C ASP A 976 -6.63 2.98 25.79
N VAL A 977 -6.00 4.13 25.60
CA VAL A 977 -6.16 5.36 26.40
C VAL A 977 -7.57 5.94 26.36
N ASP A 978 -8.41 5.57 25.40
CA ASP A 978 -9.82 5.96 25.35
C ASP A 978 -10.75 4.96 26.06
N GLY A 979 -10.19 3.87 26.60
CA GLY A 979 -10.93 2.80 27.26
C GLY A 979 -11.49 1.75 26.31
N THR A 980 -11.27 1.85 25.00
CA THR A 980 -11.71 0.83 24.03
C THR A 980 -10.75 -0.36 23.99
N VAL A 981 -11.27 -1.56 23.72
CA VAL A 981 -10.45 -2.76 23.61
C VAL A 981 -9.77 -2.81 22.24
N VAL A 982 -8.43 -2.75 22.20
CA VAL A 982 -7.64 -2.88 20.97
C VAL A 982 -7.30 -4.34 20.65
N TRP A 983 -7.23 -5.18 21.66
CA TRP A 983 -6.99 -6.61 21.50
C TRP A 983 -7.70 -7.41 22.59
N GLU A 984 -8.22 -8.57 22.24
CA GLU A 984 -8.75 -9.53 23.21
C GLU A 984 -8.52 -10.96 22.75
N GLY A 985 -8.11 -11.85 23.64
CA GLY A 985 -7.83 -13.23 23.28
C GLY A 985 -7.09 -14.04 24.34
N ASP A 986 -6.69 -15.24 23.95
CA ASP A 986 -5.75 -16.11 24.65
C ASP A 986 -4.32 -15.76 24.19
N PRO A 987 -3.32 -15.66 25.08
CA PRO A 987 -1.92 -15.41 24.72
C PRO A 987 -1.26 -16.50 23.86
N GLY A 988 -1.89 -17.67 23.69
CA GLY A 988 -1.44 -18.75 22.80
C GLY A 988 -0.60 -19.83 23.48
N PHE A 989 -0.70 -19.99 24.79
CA PHE A 989 0.13 -20.93 25.53
C PHE A 989 -0.30 -22.39 25.38
N LYS A 990 0.68 -23.30 25.42
CA LYS A 990 0.44 -24.74 25.34
C LYS A 990 0.10 -25.30 26.72
N ILE A 991 -0.92 -26.16 26.76
CA ILE A 991 -1.31 -26.94 27.94
C ILE A 991 -0.11 -27.71 28.48
N GLY A 992 0.13 -27.59 29.79
CA GLY A 992 1.20 -28.24 30.54
C GLY A 992 2.59 -27.59 30.40
N VAL A 993 2.72 -26.55 29.57
CA VAL A 993 3.99 -25.81 29.40
C VAL A 993 3.85 -24.39 29.95
N GLY A 994 2.83 -23.65 29.52
CA GLY A 994 2.66 -22.24 29.89
C GLY A 994 3.58 -21.30 29.11
N TRP A 995 3.99 -20.21 29.75
CA TRP A 995 4.92 -19.23 29.18
C TRP A 995 6.38 -19.69 29.26
N ASP A 996 7.08 -19.58 28.14
CA ASP A 996 8.53 -19.78 28.04
C ASP A 996 9.15 -18.55 27.35
N PRO A 997 9.99 -17.76 28.02
CA PRO A 997 10.61 -16.56 27.44
C PRO A 997 11.54 -16.88 26.24
N LEU A 998 11.93 -18.14 26.03
CA LEU A 998 12.73 -18.58 24.89
C LEU A 998 11.89 -19.07 23.69
N ALA A 999 10.57 -19.25 23.87
CA ALA A 999 9.69 -19.81 22.84
C ALA A 999 9.20 -18.79 21.79
N GLY A 1000 9.59 -17.51 21.92
CA GLY A 1000 9.21 -16.42 21.02
C GLY A 1000 8.06 -15.56 21.54
N GLU A 1001 7.59 -14.63 20.71
CA GLU A 1001 6.48 -13.72 21.03
C GLU A 1001 5.13 -14.44 21.11
N THR A 1002 4.29 -14.00 22.04
CA THR A 1002 2.90 -14.43 22.22
C THR A 1002 1.94 -13.65 21.32
N PHE A 1003 0.67 -14.04 21.28
CA PHE A 1003 -0.35 -13.30 20.52
C PHE A 1003 -0.68 -11.91 21.09
N LEU A 1004 -0.26 -11.58 22.32
CA LEU A 1004 -0.48 -10.28 22.96
C LEU A 1004 0.72 -9.33 22.81
N ASP A 1005 1.95 -9.85 22.69
CA ASP A 1005 3.16 -9.00 22.73
C ASP A 1005 3.20 -7.99 21.57
N GLY A 1006 2.87 -8.44 20.35
CA GLY A 1006 2.78 -7.57 19.18
C GLY A 1006 1.76 -6.43 19.35
N PRO A 1007 0.47 -6.73 19.66
CA PRO A 1007 -0.53 -5.70 19.96
C PRO A 1007 -0.15 -4.73 21.09
N LEU A 1008 0.53 -5.21 22.12
CA LEU A 1008 0.98 -4.37 23.24
C LEU A 1008 2.11 -3.43 22.81
N LEU A 1009 3.07 -3.93 22.03
CA LEU A 1009 4.15 -3.12 21.47
C LEU A 1009 3.61 -2.06 20.49
N ASP A 1010 2.70 -2.42 19.58
CA ASP A 1010 2.03 -1.47 18.67
C ASP A 1010 1.34 -0.35 19.46
N LEU A 1011 0.66 -0.70 20.55
CA LEU A 1011 -0.01 0.29 21.38
C LEU A 1011 0.97 1.24 22.07
N VAL A 1012 2.10 0.71 22.56
CA VAL A 1012 3.18 1.50 23.18
C VAL A 1012 3.78 2.50 22.19
N GLU A 1013 4.03 2.07 20.97
CA GLU A 1013 4.61 2.89 19.90
C GLU A 1013 3.60 3.92 19.39
N ARG A 1014 2.38 3.49 19.07
CA ARG A 1014 1.29 4.35 18.57
C ARG A 1014 0.91 5.45 19.56
N ARG A 1015 1.05 5.21 20.87
CA ARG A 1015 0.73 6.18 21.92
C ARG A 1015 1.97 6.89 22.50
N HIS A 1016 3.15 6.70 21.90
CA HIS A 1016 4.40 7.34 22.31
C HIS A 1016 4.76 7.14 23.80
N LEU A 1017 4.43 5.99 24.38
CA LEU A 1017 4.54 5.80 25.84
C LEU A 1017 6.00 5.82 26.33
N ARG A 1018 6.95 5.38 25.49
CA ARG A 1018 8.39 5.41 25.80
C ARG A 1018 8.90 6.84 25.83
N GLU A 1019 8.52 7.65 24.86
CA GLU A 1019 8.89 9.06 24.72
C GLU A 1019 8.26 9.90 25.84
N LEU A 1020 6.99 9.64 26.18
CA LEU A 1020 6.31 10.28 27.31
C LEU A 1020 7.04 10.03 28.62
N LYS A 1021 7.47 8.78 28.87
CA LYS A 1021 8.27 8.43 30.05
C LYS A 1021 9.64 9.12 30.04
N GLU A 1022 10.32 9.14 28.90
CA GLU A 1022 11.63 9.80 28.75
C GLU A 1022 11.53 11.31 29.04
N HIS A 1023 10.37 11.90 28.74
CA HIS A 1023 10.13 13.35 28.84
C HIS A 1023 9.38 13.77 30.11
N ALA A 1024 9.10 12.83 31.01
CA ALA A 1024 8.41 13.08 32.26
C ALA A 1024 9.08 14.18 33.08
N GLY A 1025 8.29 15.16 33.54
CA GLY A 1025 8.76 16.27 34.37
C GLY A 1025 9.44 17.43 33.62
N LYS A 1026 9.58 17.34 32.28
CA LYS A 1026 10.12 18.44 31.47
C LYS A 1026 9.28 19.72 31.56
N VAL A 1027 7.96 19.60 31.74
CA VAL A 1027 7.07 20.77 31.93
C VAL A 1027 7.45 21.56 33.18
N ALA A 1028 7.70 20.88 34.30
CA ALA A 1028 8.10 21.54 35.55
C ALA A 1028 9.46 22.22 35.41
N ALA A 1029 10.42 21.56 34.74
CA ALA A 1029 11.73 22.15 34.45
C ALA A 1029 11.63 23.38 33.54
N ALA A 1030 10.81 23.32 32.49
CA ALA A 1030 10.58 24.43 31.57
C ALA A 1030 9.87 25.61 32.25
N GLN A 1031 8.90 25.36 33.14
CA GLN A 1031 8.25 26.41 33.92
C GLN A 1031 9.27 27.16 34.78
N GLN A 1032 10.20 26.46 35.45
CA GLN A 1032 11.28 27.10 36.22
C GLN A 1032 12.24 27.94 35.34
N LEU A 1033 12.51 27.49 34.11
CA LEU A 1033 13.32 28.25 33.16
C LEU A 1033 12.59 29.51 32.70
N PHE A 1034 11.29 29.39 32.42
CA PHE A 1034 10.43 30.48 32.04
C PHE A 1034 10.32 31.53 33.15
N ASP A 1035 10.08 31.11 34.40
CA ASP A 1035 10.02 31.99 35.57
C ASP A 1035 11.34 32.77 35.82
N ARG A 1036 12.47 32.26 35.30
CA ARG A 1036 13.79 32.91 35.34
C ARG A 1036 14.11 33.75 34.10
N GLY A 1037 13.16 33.92 33.18
CA GLY A 1037 13.35 34.65 31.92
C GLY A 1037 14.21 33.94 30.89
N ARG A 1038 14.47 32.62 31.03
CA ARG A 1038 15.30 31.83 30.09
C ARG A 1038 14.41 31.21 29.00
N ILE A 1039 13.74 32.07 28.23
CA ILE A 1039 12.70 31.70 27.25
C ILE A 1039 13.15 30.61 26.28
N ARG A 1040 14.29 30.81 25.61
CA ARG A 1040 14.82 29.86 24.63
C ARG A 1040 14.98 28.45 25.19
N GLN A 1041 15.52 28.35 26.41
CA GLN A 1041 15.76 27.05 27.04
C GLN A 1041 14.47 26.39 27.51
N ALA A 1042 13.48 27.18 27.93
CA ALA A 1042 12.16 26.67 28.24
C ALA A 1042 11.50 26.06 26.98
N LEU A 1043 11.57 26.76 25.83
CA LEU A 1043 11.05 26.27 24.56
C LEU A 1043 11.80 25.02 24.06
N GLU A 1044 13.13 25.02 24.08
CA GLU A 1044 13.97 23.86 23.72
C GLU A 1044 13.67 22.64 24.60
N THR A 1045 13.39 22.86 25.90
CA THR A 1045 13.01 21.78 26.83
C THR A 1045 11.62 21.22 26.51
N LEU A 1046 10.67 22.05 26.07
CA LEU A 1046 9.29 21.65 25.79
C LEU A 1046 9.12 21.05 24.39
N ALA A 1047 9.94 21.43 23.42
CA ALA A 1047 9.73 21.10 22.01
C ALA A 1047 9.53 19.59 21.74
N PRO A 1048 10.36 18.67 22.29
CA PRO A 1048 10.16 17.24 22.07
C PRO A 1048 8.82 16.72 22.59
N LEU A 1049 8.34 17.25 23.73
CA LEU A 1049 7.10 16.82 24.37
C LEU A 1049 5.86 17.46 23.72
N ALA A 1050 5.93 18.74 23.34
CA ALA A 1050 4.83 19.45 22.70
C ALA A 1050 4.52 18.94 21.28
N ALA A 1051 5.53 18.38 20.60
CA ALA A 1051 5.43 17.82 19.26
C ALA A 1051 4.80 16.42 19.20
N LEU A 1052 4.71 15.70 20.33
CA LEU A 1052 4.10 14.36 20.35
C LEU A 1052 2.60 14.43 20.05
N ASP A 1053 2.10 13.50 19.25
CA ASP A 1053 0.66 13.33 19.01
C ASP A 1053 -0.01 12.51 20.14
N ALA A 1054 0.11 13.01 21.37
CA ALA A 1054 -0.38 12.36 22.57
C ALA A 1054 -1.25 13.31 23.40
N VAL A 1055 -2.29 13.88 22.78
CA VAL A 1055 -3.17 14.89 23.40
C VAL A 1055 -3.93 14.36 24.62
N PHE A 1056 -4.06 13.03 24.76
CA PHE A 1056 -4.64 12.38 25.93
C PHE A 1056 -3.77 12.55 27.19
N ASP A 1057 -2.46 12.77 27.04
CA ASP A 1057 -1.53 12.92 28.16
C ASP A 1057 -1.57 14.33 28.78
N PRO A 1058 -1.68 14.45 30.12
CA PRO A 1058 -1.69 15.74 30.80
C PRO A 1058 -0.42 16.57 30.66
N GLU A 1059 0.77 15.95 30.60
CA GLU A 1059 2.03 16.68 30.47
C GLU A 1059 2.19 17.25 29.06
N VAL A 1060 1.75 16.54 28.02
CA VAL A 1060 1.73 17.07 26.64
C VAL A 1060 0.83 18.29 26.53
N ARG A 1061 -0.39 18.23 27.10
CA ARG A 1061 -1.29 19.39 27.13
C ARG A 1061 -0.67 20.56 27.90
N ALA A 1062 -0.10 20.30 29.07
CA ALA A 1062 0.56 21.32 29.87
C ALA A 1062 1.80 21.92 29.17
N ALA A 1063 2.54 21.12 28.39
CA ALA A 1063 3.65 21.58 27.57
C ALA A 1063 3.16 22.53 26.47
N ARG A 1064 2.12 22.14 25.73
CA ARG A 1064 1.51 22.99 24.68
C ARG A 1064 0.94 24.28 25.27
N ASP A 1065 0.27 24.21 26.42
CA ASP A 1065 -0.26 25.39 27.13
C ASP A 1065 0.87 26.32 27.60
N LEU A 1066 2.00 25.78 28.07
CA LEU A 1066 3.16 26.58 28.45
C LEU A 1066 3.84 27.22 27.23
N VAL A 1067 3.99 26.49 26.11
CA VAL A 1067 4.47 27.05 24.85
C VAL A 1067 3.57 28.19 24.39
N ALA A 1068 2.25 28.00 24.39
CA ALA A 1068 1.29 29.04 24.00
C ALA A 1068 1.36 30.28 24.91
N ARG A 1069 1.55 30.10 26.23
CA ARG A 1069 1.75 31.20 27.18
C ARG A 1069 3.05 31.96 26.89
N ILE A 1070 4.14 31.26 26.66
CA ILE A 1070 5.43 31.84 26.27
C ILE A 1070 5.25 32.65 24.97
N GLU A 1071 4.64 32.05 23.95
CA GLU A 1071 4.39 32.72 22.66
C GLU A 1071 3.51 33.97 22.78
N ALA A 1072 2.47 33.93 23.61
CA ALA A 1072 1.59 35.07 23.86
C ALA A 1072 2.33 36.25 24.50
N GLU A 1073 3.33 35.98 25.35
CA GLU A 1073 4.21 37.02 25.89
C GLU A 1073 5.14 37.59 24.81
N GLY A 1074 5.73 36.72 23.98
CA GLY A 1074 6.60 37.12 22.87
C GLY A 1074 5.90 37.89 21.75
N ALA A 1075 4.63 37.59 21.46
CA ALA A 1075 3.86 38.21 20.38
C ALA A 1075 3.71 39.73 20.49
N ARG A 1076 3.95 40.29 21.68
CA ARG A 1076 3.97 41.75 21.92
C ARG A 1076 5.22 42.41 21.33
N MET A 1077 6.35 41.72 21.28
CA MET A 1077 7.64 42.29 20.87
C MET A 1077 7.64 42.76 19.41
N PRO A 1078 7.11 42.00 18.42
CA PRO A 1078 7.02 42.51 17.05
C PRO A 1078 6.07 43.70 16.89
N ALA A 1079 4.98 43.77 17.66
CA ALA A 1079 4.06 44.91 17.63
C ALA A 1079 4.69 46.17 18.22
N GLU A 1080 5.39 46.02 19.34
CA GLU A 1080 6.16 47.09 19.97
C GLU A 1080 7.30 47.56 19.07
N ALA A 1081 8.01 46.65 18.40
CA ALA A 1081 9.03 47.03 17.41
C ALA A 1081 8.45 47.83 16.24
N ALA A 1082 7.24 47.50 15.78
CA ALA A 1082 6.55 48.27 14.75
C ALA A 1082 6.16 49.68 15.25
N ALA A 1083 5.69 49.80 16.50
CA ALA A 1083 5.37 51.08 17.11
C ALA A 1083 6.62 51.96 17.29
N LEU A 1084 7.71 51.39 17.85
CA LEU A 1084 9.00 52.07 17.99
C LEU A 1084 9.52 52.58 16.64
N ARG A 1085 9.39 51.77 15.59
CA ARG A 1085 9.75 52.17 14.23
C ARG A 1085 8.88 53.35 13.76
N ALA A 1086 7.57 53.29 13.92
CA ALA A 1086 6.65 54.36 13.54
C ALA A 1086 6.94 55.68 14.29
N ASP A 1087 7.38 55.58 15.54
CA ASP A 1087 7.75 56.73 16.38
C ASP A 1087 9.15 57.29 16.09
N GLY A 1088 9.88 56.68 15.13
CA GLY A 1088 11.19 57.14 14.68
C GLY A 1088 12.39 56.55 15.43
N TYR A 1089 12.22 55.36 16.05
CA TYR A 1089 13.24 54.58 16.76
C TYR A 1089 13.61 53.27 16.05
N PRO A 1090 14.17 53.32 14.83
CA PRO A 1090 14.44 52.12 14.03
C PRO A 1090 15.50 51.16 14.61
N LEU A 1091 16.48 51.63 15.38
CA LEU A 1091 17.54 50.77 15.94
C LEU A 1091 17.05 50.00 17.17
N ARG A 1092 16.30 50.64 18.06
CA ARG A 1092 15.59 49.96 19.16
C ARG A 1092 14.57 48.95 18.64
N ALA A 1093 13.81 49.31 17.62
CA ALA A 1093 12.89 48.40 16.95
C ALA A 1093 13.63 47.16 16.40
N GLU A 1094 14.78 47.36 15.74
CA GLU A 1094 15.59 46.26 15.20
C GLU A 1094 16.15 45.35 16.31
N ALA A 1095 16.66 45.94 17.40
CA ALA A 1095 17.19 45.19 18.54
C ALA A 1095 16.10 44.33 19.20
N LEU A 1096 14.88 44.87 19.34
CA LEU A 1096 13.74 44.15 19.91
C LEU A 1096 13.32 42.97 19.03
N LEU A 1097 13.28 43.14 17.70
CA LEU A 1097 13.02 42.02 16.78
C LEU A 1097 14.13 40.97 16.82
N ARG A 1098 15.40 41.38 16.91
CA ARG A 1098 16.54 40.46 16.98
C ARG A 1098 16.48 39.60 18.24
N ARG A 1099 16.22 40.23 19.39
CA ARG A 1099 15.99 39.52 20.65
C ARG A 1099 14.81 38.55 20.54
N CYS A 1100 13.71 38.99 19.94
CA CYS A 1100 12.54 38.14 19.71
C CYS A 1100 12.86 36.92 18.82
N ALA A 1101 13.61 37.11 17.73
CA ALA A 1101 14.04 36.01 16.85
C ALA A 1101 15.01 35.04 17.54
N GLU A 1102 15.85 35.52 18.47
CA GLU A 1102 16.83 34.71 19.20
C GLU A 1102 16.24 33.97 20.41
N GLU A 1103 15.28 34.57 21.13
CA GLU A 1103 14.68 33.98 22.33
C GLU A 1103 13.51 33.03 22.00
N PHE A 1104 12.81 33.24 20.89
CA PHE A 1104 11.61 32.49 20.49
C PHE A 1104 11.84 31.58 19.26
N VAL A 1105 13.06 31.04 19.12
CA VAL A 1105 13.44 30.14 18.01
C VAL A 1105 12.47 28.94 17.92
N GLY A 1106 12.05 28.59 16.70
CA GLY A 1106 11.13 27.48 16.46
C GLY A 1106 9.65 27.80 16.66
N THR A 1107 9.29 29.04 17.00
CA THR A 1107 7.90 29.49 17.15
C THR A 1107 7.45 30.41 16.00
N PRO A 1108 6.14 30.57 15.74
CA PRO A 1108 5.62 31.55 14.78
C PRO A 1108 6.06 32.98 15.10
N THR A 1109 6.16 33.33 16.39
CA THR A 1109 6.61 34.66 16.84
C THR A 1109 8.07 34.91 16.46
N GLY A 1110 8.96 33.95 16.71
CA GLY A 1110 10.37 34.05 16.32
C GLY A 1110 10.56 34.09 14.80
N GLN A 1111 9.79 33.29 14.06
CA GLN A 1111 9.78 33.31 12.59
C GLN A 1111 9.32 34.67 12.03
N LEU A 1112 8.24 35.24 12.56
CA LEU A 1112 7.76 36.57 12.17
C LEU A 1112 8.83 37.64 12.44
N ALA A 1113 9.51 37.56 13.58
CA ALA A 1113 10.59 38.49 13.91
C ALA A 1113 11.79 38.33 12.94
N ALA A 1114 12.19 37.11 12.63
CA ALA A 1114 13.25 36.82 11.66
C ALA A 1114 12.90 37.29 10.24
N GLN A 1115 11.66 37.06 9.80
CA GLN A 1115 11.16 37.54 8.51
C GLN A 1115 11.20 39.08 8.44
N ARG A 1116 10.69 39.76 9.47
CA ARG A 1116 10.74 41.23 9.53
C ARG A 1116 12.17 41.76 9.54
N LEU A 1117 13.10 41.10 10.24
CA LEU A 1117 14.53 41.46 10.18
C LEU A 1117 15.10 41.33 8.76
N ALA A 1118 14.77 40.25 8.04
CA ALA A 1118 15.20 40.05 6.66
C ALA A 1118 14.61 41.10 5.69
N GLU A 1119 13.36 41.50 5.91
CA GLU A 1119 12.74 42.63 5.19
C GLU A 1119 13.47 43.95 5.50
N TRP A 1120 13.78 44.18 6.77
CA TRP A 1120 14.40 45.41 7.28
C TRP A 1120 15.87 45.56 6.87
N ASP A 1121 16.56 44.47 6.56
CA ASP A 1121 17.91 44.52 5.98
C ASP A 1121 17.95 45.27 4.63
N ARG A 1122 16.83 45.30 3.91
CA ARG A 1122 16.72 46.00 2.61
C ARG A 1122 16.16 47.41 2.75
N ASP A 1123 15.61 47.75 3.91
CA ASP A 1123 14.97 49.04 4.19
C ASP A 1123 15.99 50.19 4.16
N LYS A 1124 15.61 51.34 3.57
CA LYS A 1124 16.50 52.49 3.41
C LYS A 1124 16.69 53.26 4.72
N GLU A 1125 15.65 53.39 5.53
CA GLU A 1125 15.67 54.14 6.78
C GLU A 1125 16.48 53.42 7.85
N ILE A 1126 16.33 52.09 7.94
CA ILE A 1126 17.09 51.25 8.87
C ILE A 1126 18.58 51.20 8.47
N ARG A 1127 18.89 51.05 7.18
CA ARG A 1127 20.29 51.12 6.71
C ARG A 1127 20.94 52.49 6.96
N ALA A 1128 20.18 53.57 6.79
CA ALA A 1128 20.61 54.92 7.13
C ALA A 1128 20.89 55.05 8.64
N ALA A 1129 20.00 54.55 9.50
CA ALA A 1129 20.19 54.54 10.96
C ALA A 1129 21.40 53.68 11.40
N ARG A 1130 21.60 52.49 10.81
CA ARG A 1130 22.79 51.65 11.05
C ARG A 1130 24.08 52.38 10.67
N ARG A 1131 24.07 53.09 9.53
CA ARG A 1131 25.19 53.92 9.09
C ARG A 1131 25.44 55.06 10.07
N ALA A 1132 24.40 55.72 10.57
CA ALA A 1132 24.53 56.74 11.63
C ALA A 1132 25.15 56.17 12.91
N ARG A 1133 24.71 54.99 13.36
CA ARG A 1133 25.29 54.26 14.51
C ARG A 1133 26.80 54.01 14.35
N SER A 1134 27.25 53.67 13.14
CA SER A 1134 28.69 53.51 12.85
C SER A 1134 29.49 54.81 12.98
N PHE A 1135 28.87 55.96 12.69
CA PHE A 1135 29.50 57.27 12.88
C PHE A 1135 29.49 57.70 14.35
N PHE A 1136 28.42 57.41 15.11
CA PHE A 1136 28.42 57.58 16.56
C PHE A 1136 29.55 56.78 17.23
N ALA A 1137 29.72 55.50 16.87
CA ALA A 1137 30.81 54.67 17.38
C ALA A 1137 32.20 55.26 17.06
N LYS A 1138 32.40 55.84 15.87
CA LYS A 1138 33.65 56.53 15.50
C LYS A 1138 33.88 57.80 16.31
N ALA A 1139 32.82 58.57 16.59
CA ALA A 1139 32.89 59.76 17.42
C ALA A 1139 33.26 59.40 18.87
N VAL A 1140 32.63 58.37 19.44
CA VAL A 1140 32.96 57.82 20.78
C VAL A 1140 34.41 57.34 20.82
N ALA A 1141 34.85 56.52 19.86
CA ALA A 1141 36.23 56.05 19.81
C ALA A 1141 37.26 57.18 19.61
N SER A 1142 36.87 58.31 19.03
CA SER A 1142 37.71 59.52 18.92
C SER A 1142 37.77 60.28 20.24
N ALA A 1143 36.64 60.34 20.96
CA ALA A 1143 36.55 60.91 22.31
C ALA A 1143 37.38 60.13 23.33
N GLU A 1144 37.31 58.78 23.31
CA GLU A 1144 38.15 57.91 24.16
C GLU A 1144 39.64 58.08 23.89
N ARG A 1145 40.01 58.39 22.64
CA ARG A 1145 41.40 58.67 22.22
C ARG A 1145 41.84 60.12 22.46
N GLY A 1146 41.01 60.94 23.13
CA GLY A 1146 41.33 62.33 23.44
C GLY A 1146 41.53 63.21 22.22
N ARG A 1147 40.88 62.90 21.09
CA ARG A 1147 40.94 63.73 19.87
C ARG A 1147 40.26 65.08 20.09
N ASP A 1148 40.61 66.04 19.26
CA ASP A 1148 40.04 67.39 19.36
C ASP A 1148 38.51 67.38 19.16
N PRO A 1149 37.77 68.27 19.84
CA PRO A 1149 36.31 68.34 19.72
C PRO A 1149 35.81 68.58 18.30
N GLY A 1150 36.59 69.26 17.44
CA GLY A 1150 36.22 69.49 16.04
C GLY A 1150 36.17 68.20 15.23
N ARG A 1151 37.12 67.29 15.46
CA ARG A 1151 37.14 65.97 14.83
C ARG A 1151 36.00 65.08 15.31
N ILE A 1152 35.69 65.10 16.61
CA ILE A 1152 34.58 64.34 17.20
C ILE A 1152 33.24 64.85 16.65
N LEU A 1153 33.06 66.18 16.62
CA LEU A 1153 31.87 66.82 16.07
C LEU A 1153 31.68 66.49 14.59
N ALA A 1154 32.75 66.45 13.79
CA ALA A 1154 32.65 66.10 12.37
C ALA A 1154 32.10 64.67 12.14
N ASP A 1155 32.35 63.73 13.05
CA ASP A 1155 31.78 62.39 12.97
C ASP A 1155 30.34 62.34 13.53
N LEU A 1156 30.00 63.16 14.54
CA LEU A 1156 28.61 63.35 14.98
C LEU A 1156 27.74 63.98 13.87
N ASP A 1157 28.25 64.99 13.17
CA ASP A 1157 27.52 65.65 12.07
C ASP A 1157 27.31 64.69 10.89
N LYS A 1158 28.27 63.80 10.62
CA LYS A 1158 28.08 62.70 9.65
C LYS A 1158 27.01 61.71 10.10
N ALA A 1159 26.94 61.41 11.40
CA ALA A 1159 25.88 60.55 11.95
C ALA A 1159 24.50 61.19 11.73
N ARG A 1160 24.36 62.48 12.06
CA ARG A 1160 23.13 63.26 11.85
C ARG A 1160 22.74 63.37 10.38
N ALA A 1161 23.70 63.56 9.48
CA ALA A 1161 23.45 63.64 8.04
C ALA A 1161 23.09 62.28 7.42
N ALA A 1162 23.52 61.17 8.04
CA ALA A 1162 23.27 59.83 7.53
C ALA A 1162 21.82 59.36 7.73
N SER A 1163 21.09 59.88 8.72
CA SER A 1163 19.69 59.50 8.98
C SER A 1163 18.88 60.62 9.61
N SER A 1164 17.66 60.82 9.10
CA SER A 1164 16.67 61.74 9.67
C SER A 1164 15.82 61.13 10.79
N ALA A 1165 16.06 59.86 11.17
CA ALA A 1165 15.31 59.19 12.22
C ALA A 1165 15.40 59.94 13.55
N ARG A 1166 14.29 60.02 14.28
CA ARG A 1166 14.17 60.74 15.55
C ARG A 1166 15.22 60.27 16.57
N GLU A 1167 15.41 58.96 16.70
CA GLU A 1167 16.42 58.32 17.55
C GLU A 1167 17.84 58.80 17.26
N VAL A 1168 18.18 59.01 15.99
CA VAL A 1168 19.49 59.52 15.57
C VAL A 1168 19.63 61.01 15.93
N GLN A 1169 18.58 61.81 15.78
CA GLN A 1169 18.61 63.23 16.16
C GLN A 1169 18.75 63.40 17.67
N GLU A 1170 18.01 62.62 18.46
CA GLU A 1170 18.07 62.63 19.93
C GLU A 1170 19.47 62.22 20.42
N ALA A 1171 20.03 61.13 19.87
CA ALA A 1171 21.39 60.68 20.18
C ALA A 1171 22.45 61.73 19.81
N TYR A 1172 22.31 62.39 18.66
CA TYR A 1172 23.21 63.48 18.24
C TYR A 1172 23.19 64.64 19.25
N GLU A 1173 22.00 65.15 19.61
CA GLU A 1173 21.89 66.30 20.50
C GLU A 1173 22.41 65.97 21.91
N ALA A 1174 22.13 64.76 22.42
CA ALA A 1174 22.63 64.30 23.72
C ALA A 1174 24.16 64.20 23.74
N LEU A 1175 24.77 63.56 22.74
CA LEU A 1175 26.23 63.41 22.65
C LEU A 1175 26.94 64.74 22.41
N LYS A 1176 26.36 65.60 21.55
CA LYS A 1176 26.89 66.95 21.30
C LYS A 1176 26.84 67.82 22.56
N LYS A 1177 25.71 67.78 23.29
CA LYS A 1177 25.57 68.49 24.55
C LYS A 1177 26.63 68.04 25.55
N ALA A 1178 26.79 66.74 25.76
CA ALA A 1178 27.79 66.18 26.66
C ALA A 1178 29.23 66.59 26.27
N LEU A 1179 29.55 66.52 24.97
CA LEU A 1179 30.85 66.92 24.43
C LEU A 1179 31.18 68.39 24.74
N PHE A 1180 30.22 69.30 24.60
CA PHE A 1180 30.45 70.74 24.80
C PHE A 1180 30.27 71.21 26.23
N SER A 1181 29.45 70.54 27.05
CA SER A 1181 29.22 70.95 28.44
C SER A 1181 30.29 70.42 29.39
N ALA A 1182 30.78 69.20 29.17
CA ALA A 1182 31.64 68.49 30.12
C ALA A 1182 32.82 67.74 29.46
N GLY A 1183 33.00 67.86 28.14
CA GLY A 1183 34.15 67.33 27.42
C GLY A 1183 34.01 65.89 26.95
N ALA A 1184 35.08 65.36 26.35
CA ALA A 1184 35.10 64.05 25.70
C ALA A 1184 34.75 62.88 26.64
N ALA A 1185 35.18 62.93 27.91
CA ALA A 1185 34.88 61.88 28.90
C ALA A 1185 33.37 61.78 29.19
N ALA A 1186 32.69 62.91 29.35
CA ALA A 1186 31.25 62.94 29.58
C ALA A 1186 30.44 62.47 28.37
N MET A 1187 30.93 62.72 27.14
CA MET A 1187 30.33 62.17 25.93
C MET A 1187 30.42 60.64 25.88
N VAL A 1188 31.56 60.05 26.31
CA VAL A 1188 31.72 58.60 26.37
C VAL A 1188 30.73 57.99 27.37
N GLU A 1189 30.57 58.62 28.54
CA GLU A 1189 29.59 58.19 29.55
C GLU A 1189 28.15 58.28 29.03
N ALA A 1190 27.77 59.42 28.43
CA ALA A 1190 26.46 59.58 27.79
C ALA A 1190 26.21 58.57 26.65
N SER A 1191 27.26 58.17 25.92
CA SER A 1191 27.13 57.15 24.87
C SER A 1191 26.86 55.76 25.43
N ARG A 1192 27.40 55.42 26.61
CA ARG A 1192 27.07 54.17 27.30
C ARG A 1192 25.62 54.19 27.74
N GLU A 1193 25.15 55.27 28.34
CA GLU A 1193 23.73 55.40 28.72
C GLU A 1193 22.78 55.30 27.51
N LEU A 1194 23.15 55.86 26.36
CA LEU A 1194 22.31 55.86 25.16
C LEU A 1194 22.30 54.53 24.41
N PHE A 1195 23.39 53.77 24.42
CA PHE A 1195 23.56 52.59 23.55
C PHE A 1195 23.75 51.27 24.32
N ASP A 1196 24.10 51.28 25.61
CA ASP A 1196 24.14 50.10 26.48
C ASP A 1196 22.82 49.89 27.26
N ALA A 1197 21.91 50.87 27.30
CA ALA A 1197 20.55 50.67 27.83
C ALA A 1197 19.71 49.67 26.98
N ASP A 1198 20.20 49.32 25.79
CA ASP A 1198 19.61 48.34 24.86
C ASP A 1198 20.30 46.95 24.92
N ARG A 1199 21.12 46.68 25.96
CA ARG A 1199 21.84 45.40 26.12
C ARG A 1199 21.20 44.44 27.11
#